data_AF-A0A0W0SF96-F1
#
_entry.id   AF-A0A0W0SF96-F1
#
_cell.length_a   1.000
_cell.length_b   1.000
_cell.length_c   1.000
_cell.angle_alpha   90.00
_cell.angle_beta   90.00
_cell.angle_gamma   90.00
#
_symmetry.space_group_name_H-M   'P 1'
#
loop_
_entity.id
_entity.type
_entity.pdbx_description
1 polymer ?
#
loop_
_entity_poly.entity_id
_entity_poly.type
_entity_poly.pdbx_seq_one_letter_code
_entity_poly.pdbx_strand_id
1 'polypeptide(L)'
;TENYLKELLALQEQVNEAPLVTTKKSAPAKHISTQLRIDSNVAPTATGNYSNFRYDANLPKPVNFGQGKNFLTNIKQAVRDIKNIKDPATQYYYLEQLILALPIQTTGTPLYQELTTLGDYEEFGKCMDDVQNLLNGPSGLRKNWLNKAQTGAFNIMELSALALQINIQDTIARTKNLPVFTPFANTVMQTIIGNNQRNPFWATNHPGFDQKFQELQNRYNGSPTQTHQEFFDYLNGLLKTEPQLKADLESIYLSDYKSETSSLHQEIRSRNLQALYVLSVSPPIKGWKSLDPKFKPIIDKIQAHLKFESTMRRVITPHFDLDLSDSQRLDLDKDKHGSFLIYSPLYASFITWQKLATRLSKHRYVVEDSSVLDALNKDTTDQTPYQNKVKARTANDIQLHPSKKESDALSSRHITQQDITTRDYFHLRSEPKLQITLTLDYFTRNIAKLSKESDKRYVEANLFQPGLLSEAFKNPTFFPQFDKFLKTGFRFFNKNGQCTRDSLVFFRLDYLVSRYLYLSDKPAGLKRLQNVQEALSKQLALPNGPDETYVLQQYLFLTVMTQIEMGEKVSSELFATAFNAYFYLQGHADPLILQDLNHRIEVDAAIAKFQALASQQPEHEITNAVQKTLAAHSPTLMLEKGRFPI
;
A
#
# COMPACT_ATOMS: atom_id res chain seq x y z
N THR A 1 -10.20 -24.61 34.88
CA THR A 1 -9.83 -25.61 33.85
C THR A 1 -11.04 -26.40 33.39
N GLU A 2 -11.83 -26.99 34.29
CA GLU A 2 -13.07 -27.71 33.91
C GLU A 2 -14.14 -26.82 33.26
N ASN A 3 -14.36 -25.60 33.74
CA ASN A 3 -15.33 -24.68 33.12
C ASN A 3 -14.93 -24.28 31.69
N TYR A 4 -13.65 -24.06 31.43
CA TYR A 4 -13.13 -23.78 30.09
C TYR A 4 -13.24 -25.00 29.16
N LEU A 5 -13.03 -26.22 29.69
CA LEU A 5 -13.22 -27.45 28.93
C LEU A 5 -14.71 -27.67 28.58
N LYS A 6 -15.62 -27.36 29.51
CA LYS A 6 -17.07 -27.38 29.28
C LYS A 6 -17.50 -26.33 28.26
N GLU A 7 -16.97 -25.10 28.32
CA GLU A 7 -17.21 -24.06 27.32
C GLU A 7 -16.67 -24.45 25.94
N LEU A 8 -15.47 -25.05 25.86
CA LEU A 8 -14.89 -25.56 24.63
C LEU A 8 -15.75 -26.67 24.00
N LEU A 9 -16.20 -27.62 24.81
CA LEU A 9 -17.07 -28.71 24.35
C LEU A 9 -18.44 -28.17 23.92
N ALA A 10 -19.03 -27.24 24.68
CA ALA A 10 -20.31 -26.61 24.33
C ALA A 10 -20.22 -25.78 23.05
N LEU A 11 -19.13 -25.04 22.83
CA LEU A 11 -18.89 -24.31 21.59
C LEU A 11 -18.62 -25.26 20.41
N GLN A 12 -17.91 -26.35 20.64
CA GLN A 12 -17.69 -27.39 19.62
C GLN A 12 -19.01 -28.10 19.26
N GLU A 13 -19.86 -28.38 20.23
CA GLU A 13 -21.23 -28.85 20.01
C GLU A 13 -22.05 -27.82 19.24
N GLN A 14 -21.99 -26.52 19.59
CA GLN A 14 -22.67 -25.46 18.84
C GLN A 14 -22.18 -25.33 17.39
N VAL A 15 -20.88 -25.47 17.14
CA VAL A 15 -20.31 -25.49 15.76
C VAL A 15 -20.80 -26.73 15.00
N ASN A 16 -20.89 -27.88 15.67
CA ASN A 16 -21.39 -29.12 15.08
C ASN A 16 -22.91 -29.09 14.83
N GLU A 17 -23.67 -28.42 15.68
CA GLU A 17 -25.13 -28.30 15.61
C GLU A 17 -25.60 -27.14 14.73
N ALA A 18 -24.77 -26.12 14.50
CA ALA A 18 -25.09 -25.02 13.61
C ALA A 18 -25.38 -25.56 12.18
N PRO A 19 -26.55 -25.24 11.60
CA PRO A 19 -26.78 -25.53 10.19
C PRO A 19 -25.76 -24.76 9.35
N LEU A 20 -25.34 -25.33 8.21
CA LEU A 20 -24.54 -24.58 7.23
C LEU A 20 -25.41 -23.40 6.76
N VAL A 21 -25.18 -22.22 7.32
CA VAL A 21 -26.03 -21.06 7.09
C VAL A 21 -25.76 -20.55 5.68
N THR A 22 -26.72 -20.75 4.78
CA THR A 22 -26.80 -20.00 3.53
C THR A 22 -27.34 -18.61 3.84
N THR A 23 -26.48 -17.63 4.07
CA THR A 23 -26.97 -16.25 4.18
C THR A 23 -27.40 -15.75 2.81
N LYS A 24 -28.70 -15.75 2.53
CA LYS A 24 -29.31 -14.80 1.58
C LYS A 24 -29.19 -13.38 2.16
N LYS A 25 -27.99 -12.81 2.25
CA LYS A 25 -27.81 -11.37 2.48
C LYS A 25 -27.46 -10.73 1.15
N SER A 26 -28.46 -10.07 0.55
CA SER A 26 -28.25 -9.13 -0.54
C SER A 26 -27.21 -8.10 -0.12
N ALA A 27 -26.22 -7.86 -0.99
CA ALA A 27 -25.21 -6.84 -0.81
C ALA A 27 -25.84 -5.48 -0.44
N PRO A 28 -25.21 -4.67 0.44
CA PRO A 28 -25.67 -3.32 0.71
C PRO A 28 -25.72 -2.50 -0.60
N ALA A 29 -26.81 -1.73 -0.77
CA ALA A 29 -27.25 -1.05 -2.00
C ALA A 29 -26.31 0.02 -2.61
N LYS A 30 -25.01 0.01 -2.28
CA LYS A 30 -23.98 0.83 -2.91
C LYS A 30 -22.80 0.03 -3.49
N HIS A 31 -22.79 -1.29 -3.33
CA HIS A 31 -21.95 -2.16 -4.13
C HIS A 31 -22.74 -2.52 -5.39
N ILE A 32 -22.30 -2.05 -6.55
CA ILE A 32 -22.73 -2.65 -7.82
C ILE A 32 -22.14 -4.06 -7.81
N SER A 33 -22.88 -5.01 -7.25
CA SER A 33 -22.69 -6.41 -7.57
C SER A 33 -23.06 -6.56 -9.04
N THR A 34 -22.15 -7.04 -9.86
CA THR A 34 -22.53 -7.76 -11.08
C THR A 34 -23.25 -9.04 -10.62
N GLN A 35 -24.53 -8.91 -10.29
CA GLN A 35 -25.41 -10.06 -10.12
C GLN A 35 -25.65 -10.65 -11.50
N LEU A 36 -25.11 -11.85 -11.75
CA LEU A 36 -25.65 -12.72 -12.79
C LEU A 36 -27.06 -13.15 -12.34
N ARG A 37 -28.06 -12.68 -13.06
CA ARG A 37 -29.46 -13.05 -12.85
C ARG A 37 -29.76 -14.26 -13.73
N ILE A 38 -30.15 -15.37 -13.12
CA ILE A 38 -30.65 -16.56 -13.81
C ILE A 38 -32.18 -16.50 -13.76
N ASP A 39 -32.82 -16.19 -14.89
CA ASP A 39 -34.26 -16.38 -15.03
C ASP A 39 -34.50 -17.77 -15.62
N SER A 40 -35.35 -18.54 -14.94
CA SER A 40 -35.74 -19.88 -15.35
C SER A 40 -37.09 -19.84 -16.08
N ASN A 41 -37.08 -20.22 -17.36
CA ASN A 41 -37.84 -21.33 -17.93
C ASN A 41 -38.17 -21.06 -19.41
N VAL A 42 -38.00 -22.14 -20.20
CA VAL A 42 -38.51 -22.38 -21.56
C VAL A 42 -37.60 -21.96 -22.73
N ALA A 43 -37.07 -23.00 -23.40
CA ALA A 43 -36.63 -23.12 -24.79
C ALA A 43 -35.37 -22.34 -25.26
N PRO A 44 -34.60 -22.92 -26.21
CA PRO A 44 -33.19 -22.59 -26.42
C PRO A 44 -33.05 -21.39 -27.36
N THR A 45 -32.84 -20.21 -26.79
CA THR A 45 -32.09 -19.13 -27.43
C THR A 45 -30.98 -18.74 -26.46
N ALA A 46 -29.89 -19.51 -26.52
CA ALA A 46 -28.66 -19.20 -25.82
C ALA A 46 -28.01 -17.97 -26.47
N THR A 47 -28.45 -16.79 -26.06
CA THR A 47 -27.64 -15.57 -26.13
C THR A 47 -27.54 -15.01 -24.72
N GLY A 48 -26.84 -15.75 -23.86
CA GLY A 48 -26.24 -15.19 -22.66
C GLY A 48 -25.00 -14.44 -23.09
N ASN A 49 -25.02 -13.11 -22.96
CA ASN A 49 -23.87 -12.27 -23.28
C ASN A 49 -22.72 -12.59 -22.32
N TYR A 50 -21.72 -13.32 -22.82
CA TYR A 50 -20.39 -13.48 -22.21
C TYR A 50 -19.55 -12.18 -22.26
N SER A 51 -20.14 -11.05 -22.65
CA SER A 51 -19.49 -9.79 -23.07
C SER A 51 -18.77 -8.98 -21.97
N ASN A 52 -18.49 -9.54 -20.80
CA ASN A 52 -17.68 -8.88 -19.76
C ASN A 52 -16.22 -9.35 -19.75
N PHE A 53 -15.83 -10.29 -20.61
CA PHE A 53 -14.43 -10.59 -20.87
C PHE A 53 -13.81 -9.47 -21.72
N ARG A 54 -13.05 -8.55 -21.09
CA ARG A 54 -12.18 -7.63 -21.83
C ARG A 54 -10.76 -8.14 -21.75
N TYR A 55 -10.27 -8.64 -22.87
CA TYR A 55 -8.86 -8.92 -23.06
C TYR A 55 -8.26 -7.83 -23.92
N ASP A 56 -7.30 -7.11 -23.37
CA ASP A 56 -6.46 -6.24 -24.18
C ASP A 56 -5.41 -7.15 -24.85
N ALA A 57 -5.57 -7.44 -26.14
CA ALA A 57 -4.67 -8.36 -26.87
C ALA A 57 -3.21 -7.86 -26.97
N ASN A 58 -2.92 -6.68 -26.41
CA ASN A 58 -1.63 -5.99 -26.43
C ASN A 58 -1.11 -5.68 -25.02
N LEU A 59 -1.29 -6.59 -24.06
CA LEU A 59 -0.69 -6.40 -22.72
C LEU A 59 0.85 -6.49 -22.79
N PRO A 60 1.57 -5.59 -22.11
CA PRO A 60 3.03 -5.60 -22.13
C PRO A 60 3.61 -6.83 -21.44
N LYS A 61 4.86 -7.17 -21.75
CA LYS A 61 5.57 -8.21 -20.98
C LYS A 61 5.85 -7.73 -19.55
N PRO A 62 5.97 -8.63 -18.56
CA PRO A 62 6.38 -8.27 -17.21
C PRO A 62 7.67 -7.44 -17.22
N VAL A 63 7.73 -6.44 -16.33
CA VAL A 63 8.87 -5.50 -16.27
C VAL A 63 10.10 -6.22 -15.72
N ASN A 64 11.18 -6.26 -16.49
CA ASN A 64 12.47 -6.78 -16.05
C ASN A 64 13.61 -5.96 -16.66
N PHE A 65 14.37 -5.27 -15.82
CA PHE A 65 15.50 -4.44 -16.26
C PHE A 65 16.85 -5.18 -16.23
N GLY A 66 16.89 -6.43 -15.74
CA GLY A 66 18.12 -7.22 -15.65
C GLY A 66 19.25 -6.46 -14.94
N GLN A 67 20.42 -6.38 -15.58
CA GLN A 67 21.59 -5.65 -15.09
C GLN A 67 21.59 -4.15 -15.44
N GLY A 68 20.48 -3.60 -15.97
CA GLY A 68 20.37 -2.18 -16.30
C GLY A 68 20.84 -1.79 -17.70
N LYS A 69 21.08 -2.76 -18.59
CA LYS A 69 21.45 -2.45 -19.99
C LYS A 69 20.31 -1.76 -20.74
N ASN A 70 20.59 -0.63 -21.39
CA ASN A 70 19.60 0.26 -22.03
C ASN A 70 18.49 0.72 -21.07
N PHE A 71 18.84 0.99 -19.81
CA PHE A 71 17.86 1.25 -18.75
C PHE A 71 16.86 2.35 -19.13
N LEU A 72 17.33 3.50 -19.62
CA LEU A 72 16.48 4.65 -19.93
C LEU A 72 15.47 4.35 -21.04
N THR A 73 15.87 3.60 -22.07
CA THR A 73 14.96 3.17 -23.15
C THR A 73 13.91 2.20 -22.61
N ASN A 74 14.33 1.25 -21.79
CA ASN A 74 13.44 0.22 -21.25
C ASN A 74 12.41 0.81 -20.29
N ILE A 75 12.79 1.74 -19.41
CA ILE A 75 11.85 2.36 -18.47
C ILE A 75 10.86 3.28 -19.19
N LYS A 76 11.30 4.03 -20.21
CA LYS A 76 10.40 4.84 -21.06
C LYS A 76 9.35 3.98 -21.73
N GLN A 77 9.76 2.84 -22.28
CA GLN A 77 8.85 1.91 -22.93
C GLN A 77 7.88 1.30 -21.91
N ALA A 78 8.38 0.81 -20.77
CA ALA A 78 7.55 0.23 -19.72
C ALA A 78 6.49 1.23 -19.20
N VAL A 79 6.87 2.47 -18.89
CA VAL A 79 5.94 3.50 -18.40
C VAL A 79 4.90 3.86 -19.48
N ARG A 80 5.32 3.97 -20.74
CA ARG A 80 4.40 4.21 -21.87
C ARG A 80 3.38 3.09 -22.00
N ASP A 81 3.82 1.84 -21.93
CA ASP A 81 2.94 0.69 -22.08
C ASP A 81 1.94 0.60 -20.94
N ILE A 82 2.39 0.81 -19.70
CA ILE A 82 1.52 0.85 -18.50
C ILE A 82 0.46 1.94 -18.62
N LYS A 83 0.84 3.12 -19.12
CA LYS A 83 -0.09 4.25 -19.32
C LYS A 83 -1.20 3.93 -20.32
N ASN A 84 -0.96 3.03 -21.27
CA ASN A 84 -1.95 2.62 -22.26
C ASN A 84 -2.92 1.54 -21.76
N ILE A 85 -2.65 0.93 -20.60
CA ILE A 85 -3.52 -0.08 -19.99
C ILE A 85 -4.78 0.61 -19.45
N LYS A 86 -5.95 0.17 -19.92
CA LYS A 86 -7.26 0.73 -19.53
C LYS A 86 -7.80 0.12 -18.24
N ASP A 87 -7.53 -1.16 -18.00
CA ASP A 87 -7.98 -1.85 -16.79
C ASP A 87 -7.14 -1.41 -15.57
N PRO A 88 -7.76 -0.84 -14.52
CA PRO A 88 -7.01 -0.33 -13.36
C PRO A 88 -6.26 -1.41 -12.57
N ALA A 89 -6.81 -2.62 -12.46
CA ALA A 89 -6.16 -3.71 -11.72
C ALA A 89 -4.90 -4.19 -12.45
N THR A 90 -4.98 -4.30 -13.77
CA THR A 90 -3.85 -4.59 -14.65
C THR A 90 -2.81 -3.47 -14.58
N GLN A 91 -3.22 -2.21 -14.64
CA GLN A 91 -2.30 -1.08 -14.48
C GLN A 91 -1.59 -1.10 -13.12
N TYR A 92 -2.32 -1.41 -12.04
CA TYR A 92 -1.74 -1.59 -10.70
C TYR A 92 -0.70 -2.70 -10.69
N TYR A 93 -1.00 -3.87 -11.27
CA TYR A 93 -0.07 -4.99 -11.34
C TYR A 93 1.27 -4.62 -12.00
N TYR A 94 1.25 -3.97 -13.17
CA TYR A 94 2.50 -3.60 -13.83
C TYR A 94 3.24 -2.48 -13.10
N LEU A 95 2.53 -1.56 -12.42
CA LEU A 95 3.16 -0.55 -11.56
C LEU A 95 3.83 -1.19 -10.34
N GLU A 96 3.20 -2.21 -9.75
CA GLU A 96 3.74 -3.00 -8.65
C GLU A 96 5.11 -3.59 -9.05
N GLN A 97 5.15 -4.28 -10.20
CA GLN A 97 6.37 -4.88 -10.75
C GLN A 97 7.43 -3.83 -11.09
N LEU A 98 7.03 -2.71 -11.72
CA LEU A 98 7.93 -1.61 -12.05
C LEU A 98 8.60 -1.04 -10.80
N ILE A 99 7.84 -0.73 -9.76
CA ILE A 99 8.38 -0.16 -8.53
C ILE A 99 9.26 -1.17 -7.80
N LEU A 100 8.85 -2.44 -7.73
CA LEU A 100 9.65 -3.51 -7.13
C LEU A 100 11.01 -3.64 -7.82
N ALA A 101 11.06 -3.56 -9.14
CA ALA A 101 12.27 -3.66 -9.95
C ALA A 101 13.23 -2.46 -9.84
N LEU A 102 12.79 -1.31 -9.29
CA LEU A 102 13.60 -0.10 -9.16
C LEU A 102 14.19 0.04 -7.74
N PRO A 103 15.51 -0.07 -7.55
CA PRO A 103 16.16 0.19 -6.27
C PRO A 103 15.97 1.66 -5.86
N ILE A 104 15.69 1.93 -4.58
CA ILE A 104 15.41 3.29 -4.08
C ILE A 104 16.64 4.19 -4.20
N GLN A 105 17.84 3.66 -3.97
CA GLN A 105 19.09 4.42 -4.06
C GLN A 105 19.57 4.47 -5.52
N THR A 106 19.81 5.67 -6.05
CA THR A 106 20.33 5.84 -7.42
C THR A 106 21.86 5.79 -7.47
N THR A 107 22.54 6.49 -6.56
CA THR A 107 24.01 6.58 -6.53
C THR A 107 24.65 5.26 -6.13
N GLY A 108 25.60 4.78 -6.93
CA GLY A 108 26.37 3.55 -6.67
C GLY A 108 25.61 2.25 -6.97
N THR A 109 24.36 2.35 -7.44
CA THR A 109 23.53 1.20 -7.80
C THR A 109 23.80 0.76 -9.24
N PRO A 110 24.17 -0.52 -9.49
CA PRO A 110 24.49 -1.02 -10.82
C PRO A 110 23.42 -0.73 -11.89
N LEU A 111 22.15 -0.83 -11.52
CA LEU A 111 21.02 -0.62 -12.44
C LEU A 111 21.05 0.76 -13.13
N TYR A 112 21.54 1.79 -12.43
CA TYR A 112 21.51 3.18 -12.91
C TYR A 112 22.85 3.66 -13.48
N GLN A 113 23.84 2.76 -13.67
CA GLN A 113 25.19 3.12 -14.12
C GLN A 113 25.24 3.81 -15.49
N GLU A 114 24.27 3.54 -16.37
CA GLU A 114 24.18 4.17 -17.70
C GLU A 114 23.67 5.62 -17.65
N LEU A 115 23.12 6.08 -16.52
CA LEU A 115 22.67 7.47 -16.35
C LEU A 115 23.88 8.37 -16.08
N THR A 116 24.47 8.90 -17.15
CA THR A 116 25.76 9.63 -17.09
C THR A 116 25.62 11.12 -17.37
N THR A 117 24.59 11.52 -18.11
CA THR A 117 24.38 12.92 -18.51
C THR A 117 23.21 13.56 -17.75
N LEU A 118 23.21 14.90 -17.68
CA LEU A 118 22.07 15.66 -17.15
C LEU A 118 20.76 15.29 -17.86
N GLY A 119 20.81 15.12 -19.19
CA GLY A 119 19.64 14.74 -19.99
C GLY A 119 19.06 13.37 -19.60
N ASP A 120 19.91 12.41 -19.24
CA ASP A 120 19.47 11.09 -18.80
C ASP A 120 18.66 11.18 -17.50
N TYR A 121 19.13 11.97 -16.53
CA TYR A 121 18.42 12.21 -15.27
C TYR A 121 17.12 13.00 -15.48
N GLU A 122 17.10 13.99 -16.36
CA GLU A 122 15.87 14.73 -16.70
C GLU A 122 14.81 13.83 -17.33
N GLU A 123 15.22 12.94 -18.23
CA GLU A 123 14.34 11.96 -18.87
C GLU A 123 13.86 10.88 -17.90
N PHE A 124 14.72 10.42 -17.00
CA PHE A 124 14.31 9.50 -15.93
C PHE A 124 13.33 10.18 -14.96
N GLY A 125 13.56 11.46 -14.64
CA GLY A 125 12.63 12.28 -13.84
C GLY A 125 11.23 12.36 -14.45
N LYS A 126 11.13 12.58 -15.77
CA LYS A 126 9.85 12.56 -16.49
C LYS A 126 9.13 11.21 -16.37
N CYS A 127 9.87 10.11 -16.46
CA CYS A 127 9.28 8.78 -16.28
C CYS A 127 8.68 8.60 -14.87
N MET A 128 9.37 9.11 -13.83
CA MET A 128 8.86 9.04 -12.46
C MET A 128 7.68 9.99 -12.21
N ASP A 129 7.64 11.15 -12.87
CA ASP A 129 6.47 12.03 -12.88
C ASP A 129 5.25 11.33 -13.50
N ASP A 130 5.43 10.62 -14.61
CA ASP A 130 4.37 9.81 -15.23
C ASP A 130 3.89 8.69 -14.31
N VAL A 131 4.81 7.97 -13.65
CA VAL A 131 4.46 6.95 -12.63
C VAL A 131 3.65 7.57 -11.49
N GLN A 132 4.05 8.72 -10.96
CA GLN A 132 3.27 9.41 -9.92
C GLN A 132 1.90 9.87 -10.42
N ASN A 133 1.78 10.27 -11.69
CA ASN A 133 0.49 10.65 -12.26
C ASN A 133 -0.44 9.44 -12.46
N LEU A 134 0.10 8.27 -12.77
CA LEU A 134 -0.66 7.01 -12.81
C LEU A 134 -1.14 6.59 -11.43
N LEU A 135 -0.35 6.82 -10.37
CA LEU A 135 -0.73 6.52 -8.99
C LEU A 135 -1.71 7.57 -8.42
N ASN A 136 -1.32 8.86 -8.48
CA ASN A 136 -1.90 9.98 -7.73
C ASN A 136 -2.56 11.06 -8.59
N GLY A 137 -2.48 10.98 -9.92
CA GLY A 137 -3.03 12.01 -10.79
C GLY A 137 -4.56 12.10 -10.72
N PRO A 138 -5.16 13.12 -11.36
CA PRO A 138 -6.61 13.31 -11.39
C PRO A 138 -7.40 12.13 -11.98
N SER A 139 -6.72 11.32 -12.80
CA SER A 139 -7.23 10.08 -13.40
C SER A 139 -6.45 8.83 -12.94
N GLY A 140 -5.63 8.95 -11.89
CA GLY A 140 -4.78 7.88 -11.38
C GLY A 140 -5.54 6.87 -10.52
N LEU A 141 -4.88 5.76 -10.22
CA LEU A 141 -5.43 4.61 -9.49
C LEU A 141 -6.02 4.98 -8.13
N ARG A 142 -5.36 5.88 -7.37
CA ARG A 142 -5.84 6.32 -6.06
C ARG A 142 -7.26 6.85 -6.11
N LYS A 143 -7.60 7.65 -7.12
CA LYS A 143 -8.92 8.28 -7.24
C LYS A 143 -9.91 7.40 -7.99
N ASN A 144 -9.50 6.82 -9.12
CA ASN A 144 -10.42 6.13 -10.04
C ASN A 144 -10.70 4.67 -9.70
N TRP A 145 -9.82 4.03 -8.93
CA TRP A 145 -9.98 2.62 -8.58
C TRP A 145 -10.09 2.42 -7.07
N LEU A 146 -9.20 3.03 -6.30
CA LEU A 146 -9.19 2.89 -4.84
C LEU A 146 -10.18 3.82 -4.12
N ASN A 147 -10.86 4.74 -4.83
CA ASN A 147 -11.79 5.71 -4.23
C ASN A 147 -11.17 6.48 -3.04
N LYS A 148 -9.90 6.87 -3.17
CA LYS A 148 -9.06 7.52 -2.15
C LYS A 148 -8.69 6.65 -0.94
N ALA A 149 -9.04 5.37 -0.92
CA ALA A 149 -8.61 4.47 0.13
C ALA A 149 -7.08 4.24 0.09
N GLN A 150 -6.53 3.80 1.22
CA GLN A 150 -5.10 3.57 1.40
C GLN A 150 -4.83 2.11 1.75
N THR A 151 -3.72 1.60 1.22
CA THR A 151 -3.15 0.31 1.60
C THR A 151 -1.65 0.48 1.86
N GLY A 152 -1.07 -0.42 2.66
CA GLY A 152 0.37 -0.38 2.95
C GLY A 152 1.21 -0.46 1.66
N ALA A 153 0.90 -1.42 0.79
CA ALA A 153 1.61 -1.60 -0.48
C ALA A 153 1.52 -0.37 -1.40
N PHE A 154 0.32 0.19 -1.58
CA PHE A 154 0.14 1.37 -2.43
C PHE A 154 0.88 2.60 -1.88
N ASN A 155 0.82 2.83 -0.56
CA ASN A 155 1.57 3.90 0.09
C ASN A 155 3.09 3.72 -0.11
N ILE A 156 3.60 2.49 0.00
CA ILE A 156 5.03 2.22 -0.22
C ILE A 156 5.42 2.42 -1.69
N MET A 157 4.56 2.08 -2.64
CA MET A 157 4.80 2.33 -4.07
C MET A 157 5.00 3.82 -4.35
N GLU A 158 4.10 4.66 -3.84
CA GLU A 158 4.15 6.12 -4.03
C GLU A 158 5.39 6.75 -3.38
N LEU A 159 5.68 6.33 -2.14
CA LEU A 159 6.84 6.83 -1.39
C LEU A 159 8.16 6.35 -2.01
N SER A 160 8.19 5.17 -2.62
CA SER A 160 9.37 4.67 -3.36
C SER A 160 9.60 5.48 -4.63
N ALA A 161 8.55 5.77 -5.40
CA ALA A 161 8.64 6.65 -6.57
C ALA A 161 9.06 8.09 -6.18
N LEU A 162 8.54 8.59 -5.06
CA LEU A 162 8.91 9.91 -4.53
C LEU A 162 10.38 9.96 -4.10
N ALA A 163 10.87 8.91 -3.44
CA ALA A 163 12.28 8.80 -3.06
C ALA A 163 13.21 8.83 -4.29
N LEU A 164 12.84 8.17 -5.38
CA LEU A 164 13.55 8.24 -6.66
C LEU A 164 13.53 9.66 -7.24
N GLN A 165 12.37 10.33 -7.25
CA GLN A 165 12.28 11.73 -7.71
C GLN A 165 13.18 12.66 -6.88
N ILE A 166 13.22 12.50 -5.56
CA ILE A 166 14.10 13.27 -4.68
C ILE A 166 15.58 13.08 -5.09
N ASN A 167 16.00 11.85 -5.37
CA ASN A 167 17.37 11.54 -5.79
C ASN A 167 17.74 12.13 -7.15
N ILE A 168 16.82 12.03 -8.10
CA ILE A 168 16.98 12.59 -9.44
C ILE A 168 17.13 14.10 -9.33
N GLN A 169 16.27 14.77 -8.55
CA GLN A 169 16.35 16.21 -8.35
C GLN A 169 17.60 16.65 -7.60
N ASP A 170 18.07 15.89 -6.60
CA ASP A 170 19.36 16.15 -5.94
C ASP A 170 20.52 16.09 -6.94
N THR A 171 20.53 15.07 -7.80
CA THR A 171 21.57 14.90 -8.83
C THR A 171 21.53 16.05 -9.83
N ILE A 172 20.35 16.39 -10.36
CA ILE A 172 20.16 17.52 -11.28
C ILE A 172 20.60 18.84 -10.65
N ALA A 173 20.23 19.08 -9.39
CA ALA A 173 20.61 20.31 -8.67
C ALA A 173 22.13 20.43 -8.55
N ARG A 174 22.81 19.34 -8.14
CA ARG A 174 24.28 19.32 -8.05
C ARG A 174 24.95 19.56 -9.40
N THR A 175 24.50 18.88 -10.47
CA THR A 175 25.04 19.06 -11.83
C THR A 175 24.85 20.48 -12.35
N LYS A 176 23.73 21.14 -11.99
CA LYS A 176 23.43 22.53 -12.35
C LYS A 176 24.00 23.58 -11.37
N ASN A 177 24.79 23.17 -10.37
CA ASN A 177 25.28 24.04 -9.29
C ASN A 177 24.17 24.85 -8.59
N LEU A 178 23.00 24.24 -8.42
CA LEU A 178 21.88 24.80 -7.67
C LEU A 178 21.98 24.37 -6.18
N PRO A 179 21.43 25.16 -5.24
CA PRO A 179 21.24 24.70 -3.87
C PRO A 179 20.41 23.41 -3.81
N VAL A 180 20.76 22.55 -2.85
CA VAL A 180 20.15 21.23 -2.68
C VAL A 180 18.93 21.31 -1.76
N PHE A 181 17.77 20.81 -2.22
CA PHE A 181 16.53 20.78 -1.44
C PHE A 181 16.34 19.51 -0.59
N THR A 182 17.24 18.54 -0.74
CA THR A 182 17.20 17.23 -0.09
C THR A 182 16.98 17.26 1.43
N PRO A 183 17.51 18.21 2.23
CA PRO A 183 17.20 18.29 3.66
C PRO A 183 15.69 18.42 3.98
N PHE A 184 14.98 19.26 3.22
CA PHE A 184 13.52 19.43 3.36
C PHE A 184 12.77 18.18 2.90
N ALA A 185 13.17 17.62 1.75
CA ALA A 185 12.57 16.40 1.22
C ALA A 185 12.75 15.19 2.15
N ASN A 186 13.91 15.06 2.78
CA ASN A 186 14.18 14.02 3.77
C ASN A 186 13.31 14.18 5.02
N THR A 187 13.11 15.42 5.48
CA THR A 187 12.22 15.75 6.61
C THR A 187 10.77 15.37 6.32
N VAL A 188 10.30 15.59 5.09
CA VAL A 188 8.97 15.16 4.62
C VAL A 188 8.82 13.65 4.71
N MET A 189 9.79 12.91 4.16
CA MET A 189 9.74 11.44 4.18
C MET A 189 9.75 10.90 5.60
N GLN A 190 10.65 11.41 6.46
CA GLN A 190 10.72 11.02 7.87
C GLN A 190 9.44 11.33 8.63
N THR A 191 8.81 12.48 8.35
CA THR A 191 7.52 12.87 8.94
C THR A 191 6.45 11.79 8.72
N ILE A 192 6.41 11.21 7.53
CA ILE A 192 5.40 10.21 7.14
C ILE A 192 5.75 8.82 7.67
N ILE A 193 6.99 8.36 7.53
CA ILE A 193 7.34 6.94 7.77
C ILE A 193 7.87 6.66 9.19
N GLY A 194 8.36 7.68 9.90
CA GLY A 194 9.19 7.50 11.09
C GLY A 194 8.49 6.85 12.30
N ASN A 195 7.17 7.01 12.41
CA ASN A 195 6.36 6.38 13.49
C ASN A 195 5.68 5.07 13.07
N ASN A 196 5.84 4.62 11.82
CA ASN A 196 5.06 3.52 11.26
C ASN A 196 5.73 2.13 11.33
N GLN A 197 6.90 2.01 11.95
CA GLN A 197 7.62 0.72 12.09
C GLN A 197 6.81 -0.36 12.81
N ARG A 198 6.02 0.04 13.82
CA ARG A 198 5.18 -0.87 14.61
C ARG A 198 3.72 -0.88 14.17
N ASN A 199 3.37 -0.07 13.18
CA ASN A 199 1.98 0.13 12.78
C ASN A 199 1.49 -1.10 11.99
N PRO A 200 0.55 -1.90 12.52
CA PRO A 200 0.09 -3.12 11.85
C PRO A 200 -0.70 -2.82 10.57
N PHE A 201 -1.21 -1.60 10.41
CA PHE A 201 -1.97 -1.21 9.23
C PHE A 201 -1.07 -0.94 8.01
N TRP A 202 0.24 -0.76 8.21
CA TRP A 202 1.24 -0.58 7.14
C TRP A 202 1.78 -1.88 6.54
N ALA A 203 1.40 -3.04 7.09
CA ALA A 203 1.78 -4.34 6.57
C ALA A 203 1.55 -4.46 5.05
N THR A 204 2.32 -5.24 4.30
CA THR A 204 2.08 -5.34 2.84
C THR A 204 1.67 -6.72 2.40
N ASN A 205 1.86 -7.71 3.27
CA ASN A 205 1.81 -9.12 2.93
C ASN A 205 2.74 -9.48 1.75
N HIS A 206 3.75 -8.64 1.48
CA HIS A 206 4.66 -8.77 0.35
C HIS A 206 6.10 -8.41 0.76
N PRO A 207 7.05 -9.38 0.82
CA PRO A 207 8.38 -9.13 1.37
C PRO A 207 9.17 -8.06 0.63
N GLY A 208 9.01 -7.96 -0.71
CA GLY A 208 9.66 -6.91 -1.48
C GLY A 208 9.24 -5.48 -1.10
N PHE A 209 7.98 -5.26 -0.71
CA PHE A 209 7.54 -3.95 -0.25
C PHE A 209 7.88 -3.70 1.22
N ASP A 210 7.83 -4.74 2.06
CA ASP A 210 8.32 -4.64 3.44
C ASP A 210 9.81 -4.27 3.45
N GLN A 211 10.63 -4.86 2.57
CA GLN A 211 12.03 -4.49 2.40
C GLN A 211 12.18 -3.04 1.94
N LYS A 212 11.45 -2.59 0.91
CA LYS A 212 11.48 -1.18 0.49
C LYS A 212 11.06 -0.23 1.61
N PHE A 213 10.06 -0.59 2.41
CA PHE A 213 9.65 0.22 3.54
C PHE A 213 10.76 0.35 4.58
N GLN A 214 11.45 -0.76 4.91
CA GLN A 214 12.62 -0.74 5.78
C GLN A 214 13.76 0.10 5.19
N GLU A 215 14.03 0.00 3.89
CA GLU A 215 15.02 0.82 3.18
C GLU A 215 14.70 2.32 3.29
N LEU A 216 13.44 2.71 3.05
CA LEU A 216 12.97 4.09 3.23
C LEU A 216 13.16 4.54 4.69
N GLN A 217 12.73 3.72 5.66
CA GLN A 217 12.88 4.04 7.07
C GLN A 217 14.34 4.25 7.45
N ASN A 218 15.23 3.32 7.10
CA ASN A 218 16.66 3.41 7.40
C ASN A 218 17.29 4.64 6.76
N ARG A 219 16.91 4.96 5.53
CA ARG A 219 17.44 6.10 4.77
C ARG A 219 17.09 7.45 5.38
N TYR A 220 15.84 7.65 5.79
CA TYR A 220 15.35 8.95 6.25
C TYR A 220 15.35 9.10 7.78
N ASN A 221 15.62 8.02 8.52
CA ASN A 221 15.70 8.03 9.97
C ASN A 221 16.71 9.09 10.46
N GLY A 222 16.29 9.89 11.44
CA GLY A 222 17.13 10.92 12.04
C GLY A 222 17.27 12.21 11.24
N SER A 223 16.54 12.40 10.13
CA SER A 223 16.51 13.68 9.41
C SER A 223 16.07 14.83 10.34
N PRO A 224 16.83 15.93 10.47
CA PRO A 224 16.52 17.01 11.41
C PRO A 224 15.36 17.88 10.92
N THR A 225 14.63 18.51 11.84
CA THR A 225 13.62 19.53 11.48
C THR A 225 14.28 20.70 10.75
N GLN A 226 13.61 21.22 9.72
CA GLN A 226 14.08 22.41 8.99
C GLN A 226 13.34 23.67 9.46
N THR A 227 14.10 24.74 9.66
CA THR A 227 13.63 26.05 10.13
C THR A 227 13.14 26.94 8.99
N HIS A 228 12.41 28.00 9.32
CA HIS A 228 12.03 29.02 8.33
C HIS A 228 13.26 29.70 7.73
N GLN A 229 14.30 29.98 8.52
CA GLN A 229 15.50 30.66 8.04
C GLN A 229 16.27 29.81 7.02
N GLU A 230 16.43 28.50 7.27
CA GLU A 230 17.06 27.58 6.30
C GLU A 230 16.30 27.56 4.97
N PHE A 231 14.97 27.67 5.00
CA PHE A 231 14.17 27.74 3.78
C PHE A 231 14.36 29.06 3.05
N PHE A 232 14.45 30.17 3.78
CA PHE A 232 14.75 31.49 3.20
C PHE A 232 16.13 31.50 2.53
N ASP A 233 17.12 30.92 3.21
CA ASP A 233 18.49 30.83 2.71
C ASP A 233 18.58 29.95 1.47
N TYR A 234 17.83 28.85 1.41
CA TYR A 234 17.70 28.01 0.22
C TYR A 234 17.16 28.80 -0.99
N LEU A 235 16.03 29.51 -0.82
CA LEU A 235 15.41 30.30 -1.89
C LEU A 235 16.35 31.44 -2.35
N ASN A 236 16.99 32.13 -1.41
CA ASN A 236 18.00 33.13 -1.73
C ASN A 236 19.22 32.53 -2.45
N GLY A 237 19.60 31.30 -2.10
CA GLY A 237 20.64 30.54 -2.79
C GLY A 237 20.30 30.32 -4.27
N LEU A 238 19.04 30.03 -4.61
CA LEU A 238 18.61 29.87 -6.00
C LEU A 238 18.82 31.18 -6.77
N LEU A 239 18.46 32.32 -6.18
CA LEU A 239 18.62 33.62 -6.80
C LEU A 239 20.10 34.03 -6.97
N LYS A 240 20.96 33.64 -6.03
CA LYS A 240 22.41 33.92 -6.07
C LYS A 240 23.13 33.24 -7.24
N THR A 241 22.52 32.23 -7.88
CA THR A 241 23.08 31.62 -9.09
C THR A 241 23.04 32.54 -10.31
N GLU A 242 22.27 33.63 -10.26
CA GLU A 242 22.18 34.66 -11.30
C GLU A 242 22.37 36.07 -10.67
N PRO A 243 23.61 36.43 -10.25
CA PRO A 243 23.85 37.60 -9.40
C PRO A 243 23.41 38.92 -10.06
N GLN A 244 23.63 39.07 -11.38
CA GLN A 244 23.24 40.27 -12.10
C GLN A 244 21.71 40.40 -12.19
N LEU A 245 21.01 39.32 -12.54
CA LEU A 245 19.54 39.32 -12.62
C LEU A 245 18.90 39.55 -11.25
N LYS A 246 19.51 39.01 -10.18
CA LYS A 246 19.09 39.28 -8.80
C LYS A 246 19.21 40.76 -8.45
N ALA A 247 20.35 41.40 -8.74
CA ALA A 247 20.54 42.84 -8.48
C ALA A 247 19.57 43.71 -9.29
N ASP A 248 19.29 43.34 -10.53
CA ASP A 248 18.29 44.00 -11.36
C ASP A 248 16.87 43.88 -10.76
N LEU A 249 16.48 42.71 -10.25
CA LEU A 249 15.20 42.51 -9.56
C LEU A 249 15.11 43.29 -8.25
N GLU A 250 16.21 43.38 -7.49
CA GLU A 250 16.28 44.21 -6.28
C GLU A 250 16.12 45.69 -6.60
N SER A 251 16.71 46.15 -7.71
CA SER A 251 16.54 47.52 -8.20
C SER A 251 15.09 47.80 -8.60
N ILE A 252 14.44 46.84 -9.25
CA ILE A 252 13.00 46.89 -9.56
C ILE A 252 12.16 46.98 -8.28
N TYR A 253 12.49 46.19 -7.26
CA TYR A 253 11.80 46.26 -5.96
C TYR A 253 11.97 47.64 -5.33
N LEU A 254 13.19 48.20 -5.33
CA LEU A 254 13.45 49.52 -4.76
C LEU A 254 12.74 50.62 -5.57
N SER A 255 12.60 50.49 -6.88
CA SER A 255 11.81 51.45 -7.66
C SER A 255 10.35 51.47 -7.23
N ASP A 256 9.73 50.31 -7.07
CA ASP A 256 8.30 50.18 -6.81
C ASP A 256 7.92 50.36 -5.34
N TYR A 257 8.76 49.88 -4.43
CA TYR A 257 8.42 49.69 -3.02
C TYR A 257 9.35 50.45 -2.08
N LYS A 258 10.21 51.37 -2.54
CA LYS A 258 11.13 52.10 -1.63
C LYS A 258 10.42 52.90 -0.54
N SER A 259 9.27 53.50 -0.84
CA SER A 259 8.46 54.25 0.13
C SER A 259 7.57 53.39 1.01
N GLU A 260 7.48 52.08 0.76
CA GLU A 260 6.57 51.19 1.48
C GLU A 260 7.12 50.84 2.87
N THR A 261 6.45 51.31 3.93
CA THR A 261 6.92 51.19 5.32
C THR A 261 6.20 50.13 6.12
N SER A 262 5.25 49.40 5.52
CA SER A 262 4.55 48.31 6.20
C SER A 262 5.52 47.26 6.77
N SER A 263 5.09 46.65 7.88
CA SER A 263 5.88 45.66 8.61
C SER A 263 6.31 44.47 7.74
N LEU A 264 5.51 44.12 6.73
CA LEU A 264 5.86 43.10 5.74
C LEU A 264 7.08 43.51 4.92
N HIS A 265 7.07 44.70 4.32
CA HIS A 265 8.16 45.19 3.49
C HIS A 265 9.43 45.51 4.28
N GLN A 266 9.31 45.80 5.59
CA GLN A 266 10.47 45.88 6.49
C GLN A 266 11.16 44.52 6.66
N GLU A 267 10.39 43.44 6.87
CA GLU A 267 10.94 42.07 6.96
C GLU A 267 11.55 41.59 5.64
N ILE A 268 10.90 41.90 4.51
CA ILE A 268 11.43 41.57 3.18
C ILE A 268 12.82 42.19 2.99
N ARG A 269 13.01 43.45 3.42
CA ARG A 269 14.32 44.13 3.35
C ARG A 269 15.32 43.55 4.32
N SER A 270 14.94 43.34 5.59
CA SER A 270 15.86 42.84 6.62
C SER A 270 16.39 41.43 6.32
N ARG A 271 15.59 40.62 5.62
CA ARG A 271 15.93 39.24 5.23
C ARG A 271 16.51 39.10 3.82
N ASN A 272 16.74 40.21 3.11
CA ASN A 272 17.24 40.24 1.74
C ASN A 272 16.37 39.45 0.74
N LEU A 273 15.04 39.57 0.82
CA LEU A 273 14.06 38.85 0.01
C LEU A 273 13.40 39.71 -1.09
N GLN A 274 13.95 40.88 -1.40
CA GLN A 274 13.38 41.85 -2.35
C GLN A 274 13.18 41.25 -3.74
N ALA A 275 14.20 40.59 -4.29
CA ALA A 275 14.10 39.92 -5.60
C ALA A 275 13.05 38.80 -5.59
N LEU A 276 12.99 38.01 -4.50
CA LEU A 276 12.01 36.95 -4.34
C LEU A 276 10.57 37.49 -4.32
N TYR A 277 10.35 38.64 -3.65
CA TYR A 277 9.06 39.30 -3.63
C TYR A 277 8.63 39.79 -5.02
N VAL A 278 9.55 40.37 -5.80
CA VAL A 278 9.24 40.77 -7.18
C VAL A 278 8.82 39.56 -8.02
N LEU A 279 9.53 38.44 -7.89
CA LEU A 279 9.18 37.20 -8.59
C LEU A 279 7.82 36.65 -8.14
N SER A 280 7.49 36.71 -6.85
CA SER A 280 6.22 36.18 -6.33
C SER A 280 4.99 36.93 -6.83
N VAL A 281 5.10 38.25 -7.07
CA VAL A 281 3.99 39.06 -7.60
C VAL A 281 3.91 39.05 -9.13
N SER A 282 4.90 38.48 -9.82
CA SER A 282 4.96 38.47 -11.29
C SER A 282 4.31 37.23 -11.91
N PRO A 283 3.90 37.24 -13.19
CA PRO A 283 3.63 36.02 -13.90
C PRO A 283 4.88 35.13 -13.90
N PRO A 284 4.72 33.81 -13.81
CA PRO A 284 3.47 33.05 -13.85
C PRO A 284 2.88 32.71 -12.45
N ILE A 285 3.35 33.34 -11.37
CA ILE A 285 2.90 33.03 -10.00
C ILE A 285 1.59 33.77 -9.67
N LYS A 286 1.60 35.10 -9.63
CA LYS A 286 0.39 35.93 -9.35
C LYS A 286 -0.07 36.78 -10.52
N GLY A 287 0.86 37.13 -11.42
CA GLY A 287 0.52 37.87 -12.64
C GLY A 287 0.31 39.38 -12.46
N TRP A 288 0.64 39.96 -11.29
CA TRP A 288 0.39 41.38 -11.00
C TRP A 288 1.42 42.32 -11.63
N LYS A 289 2.61 41.81 -11.96
CA LYS A 289 3.69 42.60 -12.55
C LYS A 289 4.39 41.86 -13.69
N SER A 290 4.34 42.38 -14.91
CA SER A 290 5.11 41.80 -16.02
C SER A 290 6.61 42.08 -15.83
N LEU A 291 7.44 41.07 -16.07
CA LEU A 291 8.89 41.19 -16.04
C LEU A 291 9.46 41.08 -17.45
N ASP A 292 10.57 41.77 -17.69
CA ASP A 292 11.32 41.68 -18.93
C ASP A 292 11.75 40.22 -19.23
N PRO A 293 11.70 39.76 -20.50
CA PRO A 293 12.12 38.41 -20.89
C PRO A 293 13.54 38.02 -20.44
N LYS A 294 14.43 38.98 -20.19
CA LYS A 294 15.78 38.71 -19.64
C LYS A 294 15.75 38.00 -18.29
N PHE A 295 14.66 38.11 -17.52
CA PHE A 295 14.49 37.43 -16.24
C PHE A 295 14.05 35.96 -16.40
N LYS A 296 13.82 35.48 -17.62
CA LYS A 296 13.45 34.08 -17.86
C LYS A 296 14.35 33.04 -17.17
N PRO A 297 15.69 33.15 -17.15
CA PRO A 297 16.55 32.17 -16.50
C PRO A 297 16.28 32.01 -14.99
N ILE A 298 16.03 33.11 -14.27
CA ILE A 298 15.77 33.06 -12.82
C ILE A 298 14.32 32.67 -12.53
N ILE A 299 13.37 33.07 -13.37
CA ILE A 299 11.97 32.64 -13.32
C ILE A 299 11.88 31.12 -13.52
N ASP A 300 12.53 30.58 -14.56
CA ASP A 300 12.51 29.15 -14.87
C ASP A 300 13.07 28.30 -13.70
N LYS A 301 14.10 28.79 -12.98
CA LYS A 301 14.65 28.13 -11.77
C LYS A 301 13.64 28.07 -10.63
N ILE A 302 12.98 29.19 -10.31
CA ILE A 302 11.96 29.24 -9.25
C ILE A 302 10.75 28.38 -9.64
N GLN A 303 10.28 28.46 -10.89
CA GLN A 303 9.17 27.62 -11.35
C GLN A 303 9.48 26.14 -11.31
N ALA A 304 10.69 25.72 -11.69
CA ALA A 304 11.11 24.33 -11.60
C ALA A 304 11.07 23.83 -10.15
N HIS A 305 11.54 24.65 -9.20
CA HIS A 305 11.45 24.35 -7.77
C HIS A 305 10.00 24.24 -7.28
N LEU A 306 9.15 25.22 -7.58
CA LEU A 306 7.74 25.21 -7.17
C LEU A 306 6.97 24.04 -7.80
N LYS A 307 7.31 23.64 -9.04
CA LYS A 307 6.76 22.45 -9.68
C LYS A 307 7.17 21.18 -8.94
N PHE A 308 8.42 21.08 -8.51
CA PHE A 308 8.89 19.94 -7.73
C PHE A 308 8.17 19.86 -6.37
N GLU A 309 8.10 20.97 -5.63
CA GLU A 309 7.33 21.04 -4.38
C GLU A 309 5.85 20.69 -4.56
N SER A 310 5.23 21.16 -5.65
CA SER A 310 3.84 20.83 -6.02
C SER A 310 3.66 19.32 -6.23
N THR A 311 4.55 18.69 -7.00
CA THR A 311 4.52 17.22 -7.17
C THR A 311 4.68 16.50 -5.84
N MET A 312 5.64 16.91 -4.99
CA MET A 312 5.79 16.34 -3.65
C MET A 312 4.51 16.51 -2.83
N ARG A 313 3.92 17.71 -2.80
CA ARG A 313 2.70 18.00 -2.04
C ARG A 313 1.54 17.11 -2.47
N ARG A 314 1.34 16.92 -3.78
CA ARG A 314 0.29 16.02 -4.30
C ARG A 314 0.45 14.60 -3.78
N VAL A 315 1.66 14.06 -3.84
CA VAL A 315 1.96 12.68 -3.43
C VAL A 315 1.79 12.50 -1.92
N ILE A 316 2.22 13.47 -1.12
CA ILE A 316 2.21 13.32 0.34
C ILE A 316 0.86 13.64 0.98
N THR A 317 0.00 14.43 0.32
CA THR A 317 -1.26 14.92 0.90
C THR A 317 -2.14 13.82 1.50
N PRO A 318 -2.30 12.63 0.87
CA PRO A 318 -3.06 11.53 1.46
C PRO A 318 -2.57 11.06 2.84
N HIS A 319 -1.31 11.33 3.21
CA HIS A 319 -0.74 10.94 4.51
C HIS A 319 -1.03 11.95 5.63
N PHE A 320 -1.64 13.09 5.33
CA PHE A 320 -1.99 14.12 6.30
C PHE A 320 -3.50 14.22 6.46
N ASP A 321 -3.94 14.64 7.65
CA ASP A 321 -5.38 14.79 7.94
C ASP A 321 -6.01 15.94 7.13
N LEU A 322 -5.21 16.97 6.86
CA LEU A 322 -5.59 18.15 6.10
C LEU A 322 -5.17 18.05 4.63
N ASP A 323 -6.16 18.10 3.74
CA ASP A 323 -5.96 18.15 2.29
C ASP A 323 -5.54 19.57 1.85
N LEU A 324 -4.24 19.88 1.90
CA LEU A 324 -3.70 21.14 1.37
C LEU A 324 -3.49 21.10 -0.15
N SER A 325 -3.67 22.26 -0.79
CA SER A 325 -3.47 22.45 -2.23
C SER A 325 -2.03 22.16 -2.67
N ASP A 326 -1.88 21.51 -3.82
CA ASP A 326 -0.61 21.31 -4.52
C ASP A 326 -0.31 22.43 -5.55
N SER A 327 -1.15 23.46 -5.65
CA SER A 327 -0.96 24.59 -6.57
C SER A 327 0.37 25.31 -6.35
N GLN A 328 1.08 25.65 -7.42
CA GLN A 328 2.29 26.50 -7.35
C GLN A 328 1.93 27.85 -6.72
N ARG A 329 2.61 28.19 -5.63
CA ARG A 329 2.45 29.44 -4.90
C ARG A 329 3.77 29.84 -4.26
N LEU A 330 3.94 31.13 -4.04
CA LEU A 330 5.07 31.68 -3.29
C LEU A 330 4.58 32.95 -2.61
N ASP A 331 4.05 32.83 -1.40
CA ASP A 331 3.52 33.98 -0.68
C ASP A 331 4.45 34.38 0.45
N LEU A 332 4.90 35.63 0.43
CA LEU A 332 5.63 36.25 1.52
C LEU A 332 4.60 37.03 2.33
N ASP A 333 4.32 36.60 3.56
CA ASP A 333 3.24 37.16 4.37
C ASP A 333 3.59 37.14 5.86
N LYS A 334 2.82 37.86 6.68
CA LYS A 334 2.83 37.73 8.13
C LYS A 334 1.62 36.93 8.58
N ASP A 335 1.83 35.97 9.47
CA ASP A 335 0.72 35.26 10.08
C ASP A 335 -0.09 36.15 11.04
N LYS A 336 -1.16 35.59 11.60
CA LYS A 336 -2.02 36.28 12.57
C LYS A 336 -1.29 36.69 13.86
N HIS A 337 -0.10 36.14 14.11
CA HIS A 337 0.74 36.44 15.26
C HIS A 337 1.90 37.38 14.92
N GLY A 338 1.97 37.88 13.67
CA GLY A 338 2.99 38.82 13.20
C GLY A 338 4.30 38.17 12.75
N SER A 339 4.39 36.83 12.75
CA SER A 339 5.56 36.08 12.29
C SER A 339 5.66 36.13 10.78
N PHE A 340 6.84 36.47 10.25
CA PHE A 340 7.09 36.49 8.81
C PHE A 340 7.31 35.08 8.27
N LEU A 341 6.50 34.66 7.30
CA LEU A 341 6.48 33.32 6.74
C LEU A 341 6.51 33.34 5.22
N ILE A 342 7.04 32.27 4.63
CA ILE A 342 6.93 31.99 3.21
C ILE A 342 6.05 30.75 3.02
N TYR A 343 4.95 30.90 2.29
CA TYR A 343 4.09 29.80 1.89
C TYR A 343 4.43 29.34 0.48
N SER A 344 5.00 28.14 0.41
CA SER A 344 5.24 27.38 -0.82
C SER A 344 4.31 26.15 -0.86
N PRO A 345 4.22 25.41 -1.99
CA PRO A 345 3.29 24.28 -2.10
C PRO A 345 3.52 23.20 -1.03
N LEU A 346 4.79 22.92 -0.67
CA LEU A 346 5.11 21.85 0.28
C LEU A 346 4.87 22.24 1.74
N TYR A 347 4.90 23.53 2.05
CA TYR A 347 4.97 24.03 3.44
C TYR A 347 6.18 23.44 4.18
N ALA A 348 7.36 23.51 3.55
CA ALA A 348 8.55 22.74 3.92
C ALA A 348 9.00 22.91 5.39
N SER A 349 8.80 24.09 5.98
CA SER A 349 9.15 24.39 7.37
C SER A 349 8.04 24.12 8.39
N PHE A 350 6.84 23.72 7.95
CA PHE A 350 5.70 23.41 8.82
C PHE A 350 5.34 21.93 8.84
N ILE A 351 5.88 21.15 7.90
CA ILE A 351 5.43 19.78 7.63
C ILE A 351 5.54 18.86 8.85
N THR A 352 6.57 19.07 9.68
CA THR A 352 6.82 18.30 10.91
C THR A 352 5.76 18.52 11.98
N TRP A 353 4.91 19.54 11.84
CA TRP A 353 3.85 19.89 12.77
C TRP A 353 2.45 19.54 12.26
N GLN A 354 2.33 19.11 11.00
CA GLN A 354 1.05 18.70 10.41
C GLN A 354 0.61 17.35 10.97
N LYS A 355 -0.68 17.24 11.29
CA LYS A 355 -1.26 15.97 11.76
C LYS A 355 -1.29 14.94 10.63
N LEU A 356 -0.85 13.73 10.94
CA LEU A 356 -0.90 12.58 10.06
C LEU A 356 -2.32 12.01 9.98
N ALA A 357 -2.69 11.50 8.82
CA ALA A 357 -3.95 10.81 8.62
C ALA A 357 -3.92 9.43 9.30
N THR A 358 -4.96 9.11 10.06
CA THR A 358 -5.17 7.78 10.64
C THR A 358 -6.07 6.90 9.77
N ARG A 359 -6.41 7.34 8.55
CA ARG A 359 -7.39 6.69 7.65
C ARG A 359 -7.01 5.26 7.27
N LEU A 360 -5.71 4.92 7.23
CA LEU A 360 -5.24 3.57 6.91
C LEU A 360 -5.82 2.50 7.85
N SER A 361 -6.07 2.82 9.12
CA SER A 361 -6.66 1.87 10.08
C SER A 361 -8.11 1.49 9.71
N LYS A 362 -8.82 2.36 8.99
CA LYS A 362 -10.20 2.13 8.55
C LYS A 362 -10.31 1.28 7.29
N HIS A 363 -9.25 1.19 6.49
CA HIS A 363 -9.28 0.56 5.18
C HIS A 363 -8.75 -0.88 5.17
N ARG A 364 -7.82 -1.20 6.09
CA ARG A 364 -7.16 -2.50 6.11
C ARG A 364 -7.92 -3.55 6.91
N TYR A 365 -8.16 -3.31 8.20
CA TYR A 365 -8.88 -4.25 9.05
C TYR A 365 -10.17 -3.57 9.49
N VAL A 366 -11.31 -4.05 8.99
CA VAL A 366 -12.62 -3.58 9.47
C VAL A 366 -12.87 -4.29 10.79
N VAL A 367 -12.41 -3.68 11.88
CA VAL A 367 -12.58 -4.18 13.25
C VAL A 367 -13.62 -3.31 13.94
N GLU A 368 -14.60 -3.95 14.58
CA GLU A 368 -15.55 -3.28 15.45
C GLU A 368 -14.88 -2.68 16.69
N ASP A 369 -15.52 -1.68 17.29
CA ASP A 369 -15.03 -1.05 18.52
C ASP A 369 -14.88 -2.10 19.62
N SER A 370 -13.64 -2.39 19.99
CA SER A 370 -13.27 -3.53 20.84
C SER A 370 -11.86 -3.38 21.41
N SER A 371 -11.54 -4.19 22.44
CA SER A 371 -10.17 -4.31 22.99
C SER A 371 -9.12 -4.64 21.92
N VAL A 372 -9.51 -5.33 20.85
CA VAL A 372 -8.65 -5.62 19.70
C VAL A 372 -8.30 -4.35 18.95
N LEU A 373 -9.31 -3.54 18.62
CA LEU A 373 -9.11 -2.28 17.89
C LEU A 373 -8.24 -1.32 18.72
N ASP A 374 -8.47 -1.25 20.04
CA ASP A 374 -7.64 -0.46 20.96
C ASP A 374 -6.17 -0.92 20.94
N ALA A 375 -5.94 -2.24 20.91
CA ALA A 375 -4.61 -2.81 20.84
C ALA A 375 -3.89 -2.47 19.52
N LEU A 376 -4.59 -2.56 18.39
CA LEU A 376 -4.02 -2.26 17.07
C LEU A 376 -3.77 -0.76 16.86
N ASN A 377 -4.70 0.09 17.30
CA ASN A 377 -4.58 1.55 17.17
C ASN A 377 -3.51 2.15 18.09
N LYS A 378 -3.05 1.42 19.11
CA LYS A 378 -2.05 1.92 20.06
C LYS A 378 -0.69 2.25 19.45
N ASP A 379 -0.31 1.51 18.40
CA ASP A 379 0.90 1.78 17.60
C ASP A 379 0.62 2.72 16.41
N THR A 380 -0.60 3.28 16.32
CA THR A 380 -0.99 4.29 15.33
C THR A 380 -1.02 5.66 16.00
N THR A 381 -0.56 6.70 15.31
CA THR A 381 -0.50 8.06 15.83
C THR A 381 -0.85 9.07 14.73
N ASP A 382 -1.55 10.15 15.11
CA ASP A 382 -1.75 11.33 14.27
C ASP A 382 -0.57 12.33 14.39
N GLN A 383 0.40 12.03 15.27
CA GLN A 383 1.57 12.86 15.51
C GLN A 383 2.80 12.38 14.73
N THR A 384 3.62 13.33 14.32
CA THR A 384 4.88 13.08 13.63
C THR A 384 5.95 12.55 14.61
N PRO A 385 7.01 11.88 14.14
CA PRO A 385 8.12 11.46 15.00
C PRO A 385 8.87 12.63 15.66
N TYR A 386 8.67 13.86 15.17
CA TYR A 386 9.25 15.08 15.73
C TYR A 386 8.47 15.61 16.94
N GLN A 387 7.15 15.37 16.95
CA GLN A 387 6.27 15.75 18.07
C GLN A 387 6.27 14.67 19.15
N ASN A 388 6.13 13.41 18.73
CA ASN A 388 6.06 12.28 19.65
C ASN A 388 6.48 10.98 18.96
N LYS A 389 7.58 10.40 19.43
CA LYS A 389 8.09 9.14 18.89
C LYS A 389 7.35 7.96 19.51
N VAL A 390 6.73 7.13 18.67
CA VAL A 390 6.07 5.89 19.12
C VAL A 390 7.12 4.91 19.63
N LYS A 391 6.91 4.40 20.85
CA LYS A 391 7.76 3.40 21.50
C LYS A 391 6.94 2.19 21.92
N ALA A 392 7.62 1.05 22.01
CA ALA A 392 7.04 -0.16 22.61
C ALA A 392 6.60 0.13 24.05
N ARG A 393 5.43 -0.41 24.43
CA ARG A 393 4.97 -0.34 25.82
C ARG A 393 5.77 -1.29 26.68
N THR A 394 6.24 -0.79 27.82
CA THR A 394 6.85 -1.61 28.87
C THR A 394 5.77 -2.41 29.60
N ALA A 395 6.20 -3.45 30.33
CA ALA A 395 5.30 -4.20 31.21
C ALA A 395 4.56 -3.30 32.23
N ASN A 396 5.18 -2.19 32.63
CA ASN A 396 4.58 -1.22 33.55
C ASN A 396 3.45 -0.40 32.88
N ASP A 397 3.58 -0.09 31.59
CA ASP A 397 2.58 0.70 30.83
C ASP A 397 1.27 -0.06 30.56
N ILE A 398 1.25 -1.36 30.82
CA ILE A 398 0.11 -2.26 30.59
C ILE A 398 -0.40 -2.89 31.90
N GLN A 399 0.04 -2.38 33.05
CA GLN A 399 -0.47 -2.82 34.34
C GLN A 399 -1.97 -2.48 34.46
N LEU A 400 -2.76 -3.38 35.05
CA LEU A 400 -4.18 -3.12 35.33
C LEU A 400 -4.36 -1.98 36.35
N HIS A 401 -3.37 -1.83 37.24
CA HIS A 401 -3.22 -0.68 38.12
C HIS A 401 -1.89 0.01 37.81
N PRO A 402 -1.88 1.24 37.28
CA PRO A 402 -0.63 1.95 37.00
C PRO A 402 0.15 2.22 38.29
N SER A 403 1.46 2.01 38.25
CA SER A 403 2.37 2.18 39.39
C SER A 403 2.71 3.64 39.73
N LYS A 404 2.27 4.62 38.92
CA LYS A 404 2.45 6.06 39.17
C LYS A 404 1.12 6.72 39.54
N LYS A 405 1.22 7.80 40.33
CA LYS A 405 0.16 8.68 40.86
C LYS A 405 -0.73 9.35 39.79
N GLU A 406 -1.24 8.62 38.81
CA GLU A 406 -2.33 9.07 37.95
C GLU A 406 -3.63 8.90 38.73
N SER A 407 -3.90 9.85 39.64
CA SER A 407 -5.10 9.99 40.48
C SER A 407 -5.44 8.79 41.39
N ASP A 408 -5.71 9.06 42.66
CA ASP A 408 -6.27 8.07 43.61
C ASP A 408 -7.62 7.47 43.14
N ALA A 409 -8.22 8.03 42.07
CA ALA A 409 -9.41 7.52 41.41
C ALA A 409 -9.17 6.26 40.56
N LEU A 410 -7.94 6.04 40.04
CA LEU A 410 -7.62 4.85 39.22
C LEU A 410 -7.13 3.66 40.07
N SER A 411 -6.57 3.90 41.26
CA SER A 411 -6.18 2.85 42.19
C SER A 411 -7.38 2.18 42.87
N SER A 412 -8.51 2.88 42.96
CA SER A 412 -9.78 2.39 43.52
C SER A 412 -10.80 1.89 42.49
N ARG A 413 -10.49 1.99 41.18
CA ARG A 413 -11.36 1.50 40.11
C ARG A 413 -11.43 -0.03 40.12
N HIS A 414 -12.64 -0.57 40.03
CA HIS A 414 -12.84 -2.01 39.86
C HIS A 414 -12.31 -2.47 38.49
N ILE A 415 -11.42 -3.46 38.48
CA ILE A 415 -10.92 -4.09 37.24
C ILE A 415 -12.08 -4.85 36.58
N THR A 416 -12.30 -4.59 35.30
CA THR A 416 -13.29 -5.30 34.49
C THR A 416 -12.63 -6.40 33.65
N GLN A 417 -13.44 -7.35 33.14
CA GLN A 417 -12.94 -8.37 32.21
C GLN A 417 -12.40 -7.77 30.90
N GLN A 418 -12.94 -6.61 30.50
CA GLN A 418 -12.46 -5.86 29.34
C GLN A 418 -11.04 -5.33 29.58
N ASP A 419 -10.74 -4.85 30.79
CA ASP A 419 -9.38 -4.39 31.15
C ASP A 419 -8.35 -5.52 31.05
N ILE A 420 -8.72 -6.72 31.52
CA ILE A 420 -7.88 -7.93 31.42
C ILE A 420 -7.65 -8.29 29.96
N THR A 421 -8.71 -8.30 29.14
CA THR A 421 -8.64 -8.65 27.72
C THR A 421 -7.79 -7.64 26.93
N THR A 422 -7.97 -6.35 27.20
CA THR A 422 -7.17 -5.28 26.61
C THR A 422 -5.69 -5.41 26.98
N ARG A 423 -5.38 -5.70 28.25
CA ARG A 423 -4.00 -5.97 28.70
C ARG A 423 -3.38 -7.16 27.97
N ASP A 424 -4.12 -8.27 27.83
CA ASP A 424 -3.63 -9.46 27.13
C ASP A 424 -3.21 -9.11 25.70
N TYR A 425 -4.06 -8.41 24.95
CA TYR A 425 -3.72 -8.00 23.59
C TYR A 425 -2.51 -7.06 23.56
N PHE A 426 -2.44 -6.05 24.43
CA PHE A 426 -1.23 -5.21 24.52
C PHE A 426 0.04 -6.02 24.81
N HIS A 427 -0.06 -7.04 25.67
CA HIS A 427 1.09 -7.89 26.01
C HIS A 427 1.62 -8.68 24.80
N LEU A 428 0.73 -9.14 23.91
CA LEU A 428 1.13 -9.85 22.69
C LEU A 428 1.96 -8.97 21.74
N ARG A 429 1.88 -7.64 21.85
CA ARG A 429 2.61 -6.67 21.02
C ARG A 429 3.72 -5.94 21.78
N SER A 430 3.89 -6.17 23.09
CA SER A 430 4.86 -5.41 23.88
C SER A 430 6.30 -5.71 23.44
N GLU A 431 6.59 -6.97 23.09
CA GLU A 431 7.92 -7.40 22.66
C GLU A 431 7.98 -7.85 21.19
N PRO A 432 8.49 -7.02 20.25
CA PRO A 432 8.49 -7.32 18.82
C PRO A 432 9.10 -8.67 18.44
N LYS A 433 10.18 -9.08 19.11
CA LYS A 433 10.88 -10.34 18.82
C LYS A 433 10.05 -11.57 19.16
N LEU A 434 9.13 -11.46 20.11
CA LEU A 434 8.29 -12.56 20.57
C LEU A 434 6.84 -12.44 20.11
N GLN A 435 6.47 -11.32 19.46
CA GLN A 435 5.09 -11.00 19.08
C GLN A 435 4.40 -12.14 18.33
N ILE A 436 5.04 -12.70 17.29
CA ILE A 436 4.48 -13.81 16.52
C ILE A 436 4.36 -15.06 17.39
N THR A 437 5.43 -15.46 18.07
CA THR A 437 5.44 -16.65 18.93
C THR A 437 4.37 -16.59 20.04
N LEU A 438 4.25 -15.44 20.72
CA LEU A 438 3.25 -15.23 21.76
C LEU A 438 1.83 -15.21 21.19
N THR A 439 1.63 -14.57 20.03
CA THR A 439 0.32 -14.54 19.37
C THR A 439 -0.13 -15.96 19.00
N LEU A 440 0.75 -16.76 18.37
CA LEU A 440 0.43 -18.14 18.00
C LEU A 440 0.18 -19.03 19.22
N ASP A 441 0.98 -18.94 20.28
CA ASP A 441 0.75 -19.72 21.52
C ASP A 441 -0.57 -19.33 22.20
N TYR A 442 -0.83 -18.02 22.34
CA TYR A 442 -2.05 -17.51 22.98
C TYR A 442 -3.31 -17.99 22.27
N PHE A 443 -3.39 -17.82 20.94
CA PHE A 443 -4.57 -18.23 20.19
C PHE A 443 -4.63 -19.74 19.95
N THR A 444 -3.52 -20.49 20.02
CA THR A 444 -3.59 -21.96 20.08
C THR A 444 -4.28 -22.44 21.35
N ARG A 445 -3.98 -21.81 22.50
CA ARG A 445 -4.59 -22.16 23.80
C ARG A 445 -6.03 -21.66 23.91
N ASN A 446 -6.34 -20.53 23.29
CA ASN A 446 -7.63 -19.84 23.33
C ASN A 446 -8.35 -19.89 21.97
N ILE A 447 -8.30 -21.05 21.30
CA ILE A 447 -8.69 -21.18 19.88
C ILE A 447 -10.14 -20.75 19.62
N ALA A 448 -11.03 -20.95 20.60
CA ALA A 448 -12.44 -20.54 20.53
C ALA A 448 -12.64 -19.02 20.31
N LYS A 449 -11.68 -18.18 20.72
CA LYS A 449 -11.74 -16.73 20.48
C LYS A 449 -11.75 -16.38 18.99
N LEU A 450 -11.14 -17.23 18.15
CA LEU A 450 -11.13 -17.04 16.70
C LEU A 450 -12.49 -17.24 16.03
N SER A 451 -13.58 -17.52 16.77
CA SER A 451 -14.94 -17.35 16.25
C SER A 451 -15.26 -15.88 15.94
N LYS A 452 -14.59 -14.93 16.61
CA LYS A 452 -14.76 -13.49 16.37
C LYS A 452 -13.86 -13.00 15.24
N GLU A 453 -14.44 -12.25 14.32
CA GLU A 453 -13.69 -11.67 13.19
C GLU A 453 -12.58 -10.72 13.66
N SER A 454 -12.82 -9.93 14.71
CA SER A 454 -11.81 -9.05 15.31
C SER A 454 -10.55 -9.81 15.72
N ASP A 455 -10.70 -10.97 16.36
CA ASP A 455 -9.58 -11.80 16.84
C ASP A 455 -8.82 -12.44 15.67
N LYS A 456 -9.52 -12.85 14.60
CA LYS A 456 -8.89 -13.30 13.34
C LYS A 456 -8.02 -12.20 12.74
N ARG A 457 -8.54 -10.97 12.66
CA ARG A 457 -7.79 -9.81 12.15
C ARG A 457 -6.63 -9.42 13.05
N TYR A 458 -6.76 -9.59 14.35
CA TYR A 458 -5.67 -9.35 15.30
C TYR A 458 -4.49 -10.30 15.07
N VAL A 459 -4.77 -11.60 14.88
CA VAL A 459 -3.73 -12.58 14.54
C VAL A 459 -3.03 -12.18 13.25
N GLU A 460 -3.77 -11.92 12.17
CA GLU A 460 -3.19 -11.49 10.90
C GLU A 460 -2.32 -10.22 11.06
N ALA A 461 -2.85 -9.20 11.74
CA ALA A 461 -2.15 -7.94 12.00
C ALA A 461 -0.83 -8.11 12.76
N ASN A 462 -0.78 -9.04 13.73
CA ASN A 462 0.42 -9.30 14.51
C ASN A 462 1.47 -10.11 13.76
N LEU A 463 1.05 -10.94 12.80
CA LEU A 463 1.95 -11.71 11.94
C LEU A 463 2.58 -10.80 10.87
N PHE A 464 1.75 -10.03 10.15
CA PHE A 464 2.18 -9.33 8.93
C PHE A 464 2.72 -7.93 9.15
N GLN A 465 2.86 -7.45 10.40
CA GLN A 465 3.52 -6.16 10.66
C GLN A 465 4.87 -6.10 9.93
N PRO A 466 5.19 -4.97 9.23
CA PRO A 466 6.31 -4.93 8.30
C PRO A 466 7.61 -5.50 8.85
N GLY A 467 8.14 -6.52 8.18
CA GLY A 467 9.42 -7.15 8.52
C GLY A 467 9.40 -8.23 9.61
N LEU A 468 8.32 -8.42 10.37
CA LEU A 468 8.28 -9.43 11.44
C LEU A 468 8.36 -10.86 10.90
N LEU A 469 7.62 -11.19 9.84
CA LEU A 469 7.65 -12.53 9.24
C LEU A 469 9.02 -12.90 8.68
N SER A 470 9.69 -11.94 8.03
CA SER A 470 11.05 -12.13 7.52
C SER A 470 12.04 -12.52 8.63
N GLU A 471 11.91 -11.92 9.81
CA GLU A 471 12.72 -12.31 10.97
C GLU A 471 12.27 -13.65 11.57
N ALA A 472 10.96 -13.92 11.61
CA ALA A 472 10.42 -15.16 12.15
C ALA A 472 10.86 -16.40 11.35
N PHE A 473 10.99 -16.30 10.03
CA PHE A 473 11.46 -17.42 9.19
C PHE A 473 12.89 -17.86 9.50
N LYS A 474 13.71 -16.99 10.08
CA LYS A 474 15.06 -17.33 10.53
C LYS A 474 15.05 -18.19 11.80
N ASN A 475 13.93 -18.25 12.51
CA ASN A 475 13.78 -19.04 13.71
C ASN A 475 13.26 -20.46 13.36
N PRO A 476 14.01 -21.53 13.67
CA PRO A 476 13.62 -22.90 13.33
C PRO A 476 12.31 -23.36 14.01
N THR A 477 11.89 -22.70 15.10
CA THR A 477 10.67 -23.05 15.83
C THR A 477 9.40 -22.44 15.23
N PHE A 478 9.51 -21.47 14.31
CA PHE A 478 8.37 -20.76 13.75
C PHE A 478 7.40 -21.69 13.01
N PHE A 479 7.88 -22.43 12.00
CA PHE A 479 7.01 -23.29 11.19
C PHE A 479 6.35 -24.42 12.01
N PRO A 480 7.06 -25.17 12.87
CA PRO A 480 6.40 -26.15 13.74
C PRO A 480 5.29 -25.55 14.62
N GLN A 481 5.49 -24.34 15.14
CA GLN A 481 4.49 -23.64 15.94
C GLN A 481 3.30 -23.18 15.08
N PHE A 482 3.57 -22.60 13.91
CA PHE A 482 2.56 -22.13 12.97
C PHE A 482 1.70 -23.29 12.46
N ASP A 483 2.31 -24.40 12.07
CA ASP A 483 1.60 -25.59 11.58
C ASP A 483 0.74 -26.23 12.67
N LYS A 484 1.23 -26.24 13.91
CA LYS A 484 0.45 -26.67 15.06
C LYS A 484 -0.77 -25.77 15.27
N PHE A 485 -0.61 -24.46 15.17
CA PHE A 485 -1.69 -23.49 15.27
C PHE A 485 -2.75 -23.73 14.18
N LEU A 486 -2.33 -23.81 12.91
CA LEU A 486 -3.23 -24.07 11.77
C LEU A 486 -4.01 -25.38 11.94
N LYS A 487 -3.32 -26.49 12.26
CA LYS A 487 -3.94 -27.80 12.43
C LYS A 487 -4.91 -27.84 13.62
N THR A 488 -4.53 -27.22 14.73
CA THR A 488 -5.39 -27.15 15.93
C THR A 488 -6.64 -26.34 15.64
N GLY A 489 -6.49 -25.19 15.00
CA GLY A 489 -7.60 -24.32 14.62
C GLY A 489 -8.55 -24.94 13.61
N PHE A 490 -8.02 -25.48 12.50
CA PHE A 490 -8.84 -26.15 11.50
C PHE A 490 -9.64 -27.31 12.12
N ARG A 491 -9.01 -28.15 12.94
CA ARG A 491 -9.71 -29.26 13.62
C ARG A 491 -10.80 -28.77 14.59
N PHE A 492 -10.58 -27.63 15.25
CA PHE A 492 -11.56 -27.09 16.20
C PHE A 492 -12.80 -26.55 15.48
N PHE A 493 -12.62 -25.87 14.35
CA PHE A 493 -13.73 -25.21 13.63
C PHE A 493 -14.33 -26.03 12.49
N ASN A 494 -13.72 -27.14 12.06
CA ASN A 494 -14.30 -27.99 11.02
C ASN A 494 -15.48 -28.82 11.54
N LYS A 495 -16.35 -29.27 10.63
CA LYS A 495 -17.49 -30.12 10.92
C LYS A 495 -17.31 -31.47 10.24
N ASN A 496 -16.91 -32.50 10.98
CA ASN A 496 -16.58 -33.82 10.42
C ASN A 496 -15.56 -33.74 9.26
N GLY A 497 -14.59 -32.83 9.35
CA GLY A 497 -13.62 -32.57 8.28
C GLY A 497 -14.10 -31.63 7.17
N GLN A 498 -15.38 -31.24 7.13
CA GLN A 498 -15.89 -30.24 6.21
C GLN A 498 -15.53 -28.82 6.68
N CYS A 499 -15.31 -27.93 5.71
CA CYS A 499 -14.98 -26.54 5.98
C CYS A 499 -16.21 -25.81 6.48
N THR A 500 -16.00 -25.00 7.50
CA THR A 500 -16.93 -23.98 7.98
C THR A 500 -16.36 -22.60 7.70
N ARG A 501 -17.21 -21.58 7.74
CA ARG A 501 -16.83 -20.17 7.67
C ARG A 501 -15.64 -19.80 8.57
N ASP A 502 -15.58 -20.31 9.80
CA ASP A 502 -14.51 -19.99 10.74
C ASP A 502 -13.22 -20.74 10.46
N SER A 503 -13.30 -21.95 9.89
CA SER A 503 -12.13 -22.73 9.51
C SER A 503 -11.35 -22.14 8.30
N LEU A 504 -11.99 -21.30 7.48
CA LEU A 504 -11.38 -20.70 6.29
C LEU A 504 -10.17 -19.80 6.61
N VAL A 505 -10.13 -19.20 7.81
CA VAL A 505 -9.02 -18.32 8.21
C VAL A 505 -7.67 -19.06 8.21
N PHE A 506 -7.67 -20.36 8.48
CA PHE A 506 -6.43 -21.14 8.52
C PHE A 506 -5.86 -21.37 7.12
N PHE A 507 -6.72 -21.56 6.10
CA PHE A 507 -6.28 -21.60 4.69
C PHE A 507 -5.76 -20.23 4.24
N ARG A 508 -6.42 -19.14 4.64
CA ARG A 508 -5.95 -17.77 4.38
C ARG A 508 -4.54 -17.56 4.95
N LEU A 509 -4.34 -17.86 6.23
CA LEU A 509 -3.05 -17.64 6.89
C LEU A 509 -1.95 -18.51 6.30
N ASP A 510 -2.24 -19.78 5.98
CA ASP A 510 -1.26 -20.67 5.36
C ASP A 510 -0.86 -20.19 3.96
N TYR A 511 -1.84 -19.77 3.15
CA TYR A 511 -1.57 -19.14 1.85
C TYR A 511 -0.70 -17.89 2.00
N LEU A 512 -1.08 -16.93 2.85
CA LEU A 512 -0.36 -15.67 3.00
C LEU A 512 1.07 -15.86 3.50
N VAL A 513 1.28 -16.73 4.50
CA VAL A 513 2.63 -17.05 5.01
C VAL A 513 3.46 -17.80 3.97
N SER A 514 2.87 -18.77 3.27
CA SER A 514 3.55 -19.54 2.23
C SER A 514 3.90 -18.69 1.02
N ARG A 515 3.02 -17.79 0.60
CA ARG A 515 3.29 -16.78 -0.45
C ARG A 515 4.41 -15.85 -0.02
N TYR A 516 4.34 -15.30 1.19
CA TYR A 516 5.38 -14.43 1.71
C TYR A 516 6.74 -15.15 1.72
N LEU A 517 6.78 -16.42 2.18
CA LEU A 517 7.98 -17.25 2.14
C LEU A 517 8.47 -17.46 0.70
N TYR A 518 7.58 -17.77 -0.24
CA TYR A 518 7.97 -18.01 -1.63
C TYR A 518 8.60 -16.79 -2.31
N LEU A 519 8.07 -15.61 -2.00
CA LEU A 519 8.61 -14.34 -2.51
C LEU A 519 9.97 -13.99 -1.86
N SER A 520 10.30 -14.55 -0.69
CA SER A 520 11.59 -14.35 0.01
C SER A 520 12.63 -15.46 -0.23
N ASP A 521 12.21 -16.73 -0.19
CA ASP A 521 12.97 -17.96 -0.31
C ASP A 521 12.21 -18.95 -1.20
N LYS A 522 12.51 -18.90 -2.50
CA LYS A 522 11.74 -19.58 -3.54
C LYS A 522 11.62 -21.09 -3.33
N PRO A 523 12.70 -21.87 -3.08
CA PRO A 523 12.56 -23.33 -2.92
C PRO A 523 11.68 -23.75 -1.75
N ALA A 524 11.85 -23.14 -0.57
CA ALA A 524 11.10 -23.49 0.61
C ALA A 524 9.62 -23.08 0.51
N GLY A 525 9.37 -21.88 -0.01
CA GLY A 525 8.00 -21.39 -0.21
C GLY A 525 7.21 -22.16 -1.27
N LEU A 526 7.86 -22.60 -2.35
CA LEU A 526 7.19 -23.37 -3.40
C LEU A 526 6.60 -24.67 -2.83
N LYS A 527 7.41 -25.40 -2.06
CA LYS A 527 6.98 -26.64 -1.43
C LYS A 527 5.77 -26.42 -0.51
N ARG A 528 5.72 -25.31 0.24
CA ARG A 528 4.55 -24.99 1.07
C ARG A 528 3.33 -24.63 0.23
N LEU A 529 3.48 -23.84 -0.84
CA LEU A 529 2.38 -23.52 -1.76
C LEU A 529 1.78 -24.78 -2.41
N GLN A 530 2.62 -25.75 -2.80
CA GLN A 530 2.16 -27.04 -3.30
C GLN A 530 1.35 -27.81 -2.25
N ASN A 531 1.80 -27.82 -0.98
CA ASN A 531 1.02 -28.41 0.12
C ASN A 531 -0.31 -27.69 0.34
N VAL A 532 -0.34 -26.35 0.24
CA VAL A 532 -1.57 -25.55 0.33
C VAL A 532 -2.52 -25.91 -0.80
N GLN A 533 -2.03 -26.01 -2.04
CA GLN A 533 -2.82 -26.44 -3.20
C GLN A 533 -3.43 -27.83 -2.98
N GLU A 534 -2.63 -28.79 -2.50
CA GLU A 534 -3.11 -30.16 -2.22
C GLU A 534 -4.18 -30.15 -1.12
N ALA A 535 -3.98 -29.39 -0.05
CA ALA A 535 -4.94 -29.26 1.05
C ALA A 535 -6.25 -28.63 0.59
N LEU A 536 -6.19 -27.57 -0.22
CA LEU A 536 -7.37 -26.92 -0.81
C LEU A 536 -8.12 -27.87 -1.75
N SER A 537 -7.40 -28.63 -2.58
CA SER A 537 -7.99 -29.60 -3.52
C SER A 537 -8.69 -30.74 -2.78
N LYS A 538 -8.07 -31.28 -1.72
CA LYS A 538 -8.68 -32.27 -0.83
C LYS A 538 -9.95 -31.73 -0.18
N GLN A 539 -9.93 -30.48 0.24
CA GLN A 539 -11.09 -29.86 0.87
C GLN A 539 -12.23 -29.63 -0.13
N LEU A 540 -11.93 -29.18 -1.35
CA LEU A 540 -12.90 -28.96 -2.43
C LEU A 540 -13.57 -30.26 -2.91
N ALA A 541 -12.94 -31.41 -2.70
CA ALA A 541 -13.54 -32.72 -2.97
C ALA A 541 -14.62 -33.13 -1.94
N LEU A 542 -14.71 -32.44 -0.80
CA LEU A 542 -15.74 -32.65 0.21
C LEU A 542 -16.98 -31.79 -0.08
N PRO A 543 -18.19 -32.22 0.35
CA PRO A 543 -19.42 -31.47 0.13
C PRO A 543 -19.54 -30.29 1.11
N ASN A 544 -18.78 -29.22 0.88
CA ASN A 544 -18.84 -27.97 1.65
C ASN A 544 -20.03 -27.10 1.23
N GLY A 545 -20.35 -26.07 2.03
CA GLY A 545 -21.31 -25.04 1.64
C GLY A 545 -20.84 -24.22 0.42
N PRO A 546 -21.77 -23.54 -0.29
CA PRO A 546 -21.44 -22.76 -1.49
C PRO A 546 -20.51 -21.57 -1.17
N ASP A 547 -20.72 -20.90 -0.04
CA ASP A 547 -19.90 -19.78 0.42
C ASP A 547 -18.48 -20.24 0.76
N GLU A 548 -18.34 -21.36 1.47
CA GLU A 548 -17.02 -21.95 1.78
C GLU A 548 -16.31 -22.44 0.53
N THR A 549 -17.05 -23.06 -0.40
CA THR A 549 -16.50 -23.52 -1.68
C THR A 549 -15.95 -22.35 -2.49
N TYR A 550 -16.66 -21.22 -2.54
CA TYR A 550 -16.17 -20.00 -3.20
C TYR A 550 -14.84 -19.53 -2.62
N VAL A 551 -14.73 -19.45 -1.29
CA VAL A 551 -13.50 -18.97 -0.64
C VAL A 551 -12.34 -19.95 -0.84
N LEU A 552 -12.61 -21.26 -0.81
CA LEU A 552 -11.61 -22.29 -1.12
C LEU A 552 -11.12 -22.19 -2.57
N GLN A 553 -12.03 -21.98 -3.53
CA GLN A 553 -11.67 -21.75 -4.94
C GLN A 553 -10.87 -20.46 -5.11
N GLN A 554 -11.19 -19.40 -4.35
CA GLN A 554 -10.44 -18.15 -4.37
C GLN A 554 -8.99 -18.35 -3.91
N TYR A 555 -8.77 -19.03 -2.78
CA TYR A 555 -7.42 -19.33 -2.31
C TYR A 555 -6.70 -20.35 -3.20
N LEU A 556 -7.40 -21.27 -3.85
CA LEU A 556 -6.80 -22.16 -4.84
C LEU A 556 -6.29 -21.36 -6.04
N PHE A 557 -7.11 -20.47 -6.59
CA PHE A 557 -6.74 -19.57 -7.68
C PHE A 557 -5.51 -18.74 -7.31
N LEU A 558 -5.55 -18.05 -6.17
CA LEU A 558 -4.45 -17.24 -5.66
C LEU A 558 -3.15 -18.05 -5.46
N THR A 559 -3.26 -19.26 -4.90
CA THR A 559 -2.12 -20.17 -4.67
C THR A 559 -1.48 -20.61 -5.98
N VAL A 560 -2.28 -21.05 -6.96
CA VAL A 560 -1.78 -21.51 -8.26
C VAL A 560 -1.21 -20.35 -9.08
N MET A 561 -1.86 -19.19 -9.08
CA MET A 561 -1.34 -17.99 -9.75
C MET A 561 0.00 -17.56 -9.18
N THR A 562 0.19 -17.67 -7.86
CA THR A 562 1.48 -17.38 -7.22
C THR A 562 2.58 -18.33 -7.69
N GLN A 563 2.29 -19.64 -7.82
CA GLN A 563 3.26 -20.64 -8.31
C GLN A 563 3.65 -20.41 -9.78
N ILE A 564 2.66 -20.08 -10.63
CA ILE A 564 2.87 -19.77 -12.05
C ILE A 564 3.77 -18.54 -12.22
N GLU A 565 3.59 -17.49 -11.40
CA GLU A 565 4.28 -16.20 -11.56
C GLU A 565 5.80 -16.29 -11.35
N MET A 566 6.28 -17.09 -10.38
CA MET A 566 7.67 -16.95 -9.92
C MET A 566 8.62 -18.08 -10.31
N GLY A 567 8.22 -18.99 -11.21
CA GLY A 567 9.17 -19.83 -11.93
C GLY A 567 8.81 -21.30 -12.15
N GLU A 568 7.60 -21.77 -11.83
CA GLU A 568 7.15 -23.01 -12.46
C GLU A 568 6.89 -22.73 -13.94
N LYS A 569 7.48 -23.53 -14.84
CA LYS A 569 7.02 -23.53 -16.25
C LYS A 569 5.53 -23.73 -16.19
N VAL A 570 4.77 -22.87 -16.86
CA VAL A 570 3.31 -23.00 -16.95
C VAL A 570 3.01 -24.41 -17.45
N SER A 571 2.71 -25.32 -16.53
CA SER A 571 2.29 -26.65 -16.90
C SER A 571 0.83 -26.52 -17.32
N SER A 572 0.44 -27.33 -18.29
CA SER A 572 -0.95 -27.40 -18.71
C SER A 572 -1.90 -27.70 -17.54
N GLU A 573 -1.40 -28.42 -16.53
CA GLU A 573 -2.14 -28.74 -15.30
C GLU A 573 -2.35 -27.54 -14.37
N LEU A 574 -1.31 -26.73 -14.12
CA LEU A 574 -1.42 -25.53 -13.29
C LEU A 574 -2.33 -24.50 -13.97
N PHE A 575 -2.17 -24.31 -15.28
CA PHE A 575 -3.04 -23.42 -16.04
C PHE A 575 -4.50 -23.88 -15.99
N ALA A 576 -4.77 -25.18 -16.20
CA ALA A 576 -6.13 -25.72 -16.11
C ALA A 576 -6.73 -25.56 -14.71
N THR A 577 -5.92 -25.77 -13.66
CA THR A 577 -6.37 -25.57 -12.27
C THR A 577 -6.72 -24.11 -12.00
N ALA A 578 -5.86 -23.17 -12.41
CA ALA A 578 -6.13 -21.74 -12.30
C ALA A 578 -7.38 -21.33 -13.10
N PHE A 579 -7.52 -21.84 -14.34
CA PHE A 579 -8.67 -21.56 -15.19
C PHE A 579 -9.98 -22.08 -14.59
N ASN A 580 -9.99 -23.30 -14.04
CA ASN A 580 -11.16 -23.87 -13.37
C ASN A 580 -11.60 -23.01 -12.18
N ALA A 581 -10.65 -22.66 -11.31
CA ALA A 581 -10.93 -21.83 -10.14
C ALA A 581 -11.41 -20.43 -10.55
N TYR A 582 -10.73 -19.80 -11.52
CA TYR A 582 -11.14 -18.52 -12.10
C TYR A 582 -12.56 -18.58 -12.68
N PHE A 583 -12.87 -19.61 -13.49
CA PHE A 583 -14.19 -19.80 -14.08
C PHE A 583 -15.27 -19.94 -13.00
N TYR A 584 -14.99 -20.70 -11.94
CA TYR A 584 -15.89 -20.79 -10.79
C TYR A 584 -16.13 -19.42 -10.15
N LEU A 585 -15.07 -18.65 -9.87
CA LEU A 585 -15.18 -17.33 -9.24
C LEU A 585 -16.01 -16.35 -10.10
N GLN A 586 -15.85 -16.38 -11.43
CA GLN A 586 -16.65 -15.54 -12.33
C GLN A 586 -18.12 -15.98 -12.44
N GLY A 587 -18.39 -17.26 -12.24
CA GLY A 587 -19.73 -17.84 -12.30
C GLY A 587 -20.56 -17.69 -11.01
N HIS A 588 -19.96 -17.22 -9.91
CA HIS A 588 -20.58 -17.19 -8.59
C HIS A 588 -20.47 -15.80 -7.93
N ALA A 589 -21.43 -15.48 -7.06
CA ALA A 589 -21.38 -14.24 -6.29
C ALA A 589 -20.41 -14.36 -5.11
N ASP A 590 -19.61 -13.33 -4.90
CA ASP A 590 -18.68 -13.27 -3.77
C ASP A 590 -19.42 -13.19 -2.42
N PRO A 591 -19.18 -14.13 -1.48
CA PRO A 591 -19.83 -14.12 -0.17
C PRO A 591 -19.22 -13.10 0.81
N LEU A 592 -18.17 -12.36 0.41
CA LEU A 592 -17.47 -11.33 1.18
C LEU A 592 -16.90 -11.86 2.51
N ILE A 593 -16.47 -13.11 2.53
CA ILE A 593 -15.89 -13.77 3.71
C ILE A 593 -14.40 -13.45 3.79
N LEU A 594 -13.93 -13.02 4.98
CA LEU A 594 -12.54 -12.64 5.24
C LEU A 594 -12.01 -11.55 4.29
N GLN A 595 -12.90 -10.81 3.62
CA GLN A 595 -12.50 -9.77 2.68
C GLN A 595 -12.20 -8.45 3.37
N ASP A 596 -11.08 -7.87 2.98
CA ASP A 596 -10.71 -6.49 3.21
C ASP A 596 -10.23 -5.85 1.90
N LEU A 597 -9.89 -4.56 1.92
CA LEU A 597 -9.44 -3.87 0.73
C LEU A 597 -8.17 -4.47 0.13
N ASN A 598 -7.21 -4.92 0.96
CA ASN A 598 -5.97 -5.50 0.46
C ASN A 598 -6.23 -6.83 -0.24
N HIS A 599 -7.08 -7.67 0.36
CA HIS A 599 -7.48 -8.94 -0.20
C HIS A 599 -8.20 -8.76 -1.54
N ARG A 600 -9.09 -7.77 -1.64
CA ARG A 600 -9.76 -7.45 -2.90
C ARG A 600 -8.75 -7.02 -3.98
N ILE A 601 -7.82 -6.13 -3.64
CA ILE A 601 -6.76 -5.70 -4.57
C ILE A 601 -5.90 -6.89 -5.00
N GLU A 602 -5.59 -7.82 -4.10
CA GLU A 602 -4.82 -9.02 -4.39
C GLU A 602 -5.56 -9.95 -5.38
N VAL A 603 -6.87 -10.16 -5.18
CA VAL A 603 -7.72 -10.94 -6.11
C VAL A 603 -7.83 -10.26 -7.46
N ASP A 604 -8.15 -8.95 -7.49
CA ASP A 604 -8.26 -8.18 -8.73
C ASP A 604 -6.93 -8.20 -9.51
N ALA A 605 -5.80 -8.03 -8.81
CA ALA A 605 -4.47 -8.13 -9.41
C ALA A 605 -4.17 -9.54 -9.91
N ALA A 606 -4.53 -10.60 -9.18
CA ALA A 606 -4.33 -11.99 -9.62
C ALA A 606 -5.18 -12.33 -10.86
N ILE A 607 -6.40 -11.79 -10.96
CA ILE A 607 -7.24 -11.91 -12.16
C ILE A 607 -6.58 -11.20 -13.35
N ALA A 608 -6.16 -9.95 -13.16
CA ALA A 608 -5.45 -9.19 -14.20
C ALA A 608 -4.17 -9.93 -14.67
N LYS A 609 -3.41 -10.49 -13.73
CA LYS A 609 -2.24 -11.34 -14.02
C LYS A 609 -2.62 -12.57 -14.83
N PHE A 610 -3.69 -13.26 -14.46
CA PHE A 610 -4.14 -14.45 -15.17
C PHE A 610 -4.57 -14.12 -16.61
N GLN A 611 -5.26 -13.00 -16.81
CA GLN A 611 -5.63 -12.51 -18.13
C GLN A 611 -4.39 -12.17 -18.97
N ALA A 612 -3.39 -11.51 -18.38
CA ALA A 612 -2.11 -11.22 -19.02
C ALA A 612 -1.33 -12.50 -19.38
N LEU A 613 -1.40 -13.52 -18.52
CA LEU A 613 -0.74 -14.80 -18.75
C LEU A 613 -1.42 -15.59 -19.86
N ALA A 614 -2.76 -15.73 -19.79
CA ALA A 614 -3.56 -16.31 -20.87
C ALA A 614 -3.27 -15.58 -22.19
N SER A 615 -3.02 -14.27 -22.11
CA SER A 615 -2.62 -13.43 -23.23
C SER A 615 -1.35 -13.82 -23.97
N GLN A 616 -0.46 -14.53 -23.30
CA GLN A 616 0.87 -14.84 -23.78
C GLN A 616 1.03 -16.33 -24.13
N GLN A 617 0.02 -17.16 -23.84
CA GLN A 617 0.05 -18.59 -24.15
C GLN A 617 -0.35 -18.87 -25.62
N PRO A 618 0.18 -19.95 -26.24
CA PRO A 618 -0.27 -20.38 -27.55
C PRO A 618 -1.78 -20.70 -27.58
N GLU A 619 -2.47 -20.24 -28.63
CA GLU A 619 -3.94 -20.34 -28.76
C GLU A 619 -4.47 -21.77 -28.58
N HIS A 620 -3.73 -22.78 -29.03
CA HIS A 620 -4.12 -24.20 -28.91
C HIS A 620 -4.08 -24.72 -27.47
N GLU A 621 -3.18 -24.24 -26.61
CA GLU A 621 -3.09 -24.65 -25.20
C GLU A 621 -4.26 -24.07 -24.39
N ILE A 622 -4.58 -22.79 -24.64
CA ILE A 622 -5.74 -22.12 -24.06
C ILE A 622 -7.02 -22.83 -24.49
N THR A 623 -7.19 -23.06 -25.79
CA THR A 623 -8.40 -23.70 -26.34
C THR A 623 -8.61 -25.09 -25.77
N ASN A 624 -7.54 -25.90 -25.64
CA ASN A 624 -7.62 -27.24 -25.05
C ASN A 624 -7.96 -27.21 -23.56
N ALA A 625 -7.39 -26.28 -22.79
CA ALA A 625 -7.71 -26.12 -21.38
C ALA A 625 -9.17 -25.70 -21.19
N VAL A 626 -9.63 -24.69 -21.93
CA VAL A 626 -11.01 -24.20 -21.89
C VAL A 626 -11.99 -25.29 -22.29
N GLN A 627 -11.73 -26.03 -23.39
CA GLN A 627 -12.61 -27.14 -23.83
C GLN A 627 -12.72 -28.25 -22.79
N LYS A 628 -11.60 -28.65 -22.16
CA LYS A 628 -11.61 -29.66 -21.09
C LYS A 628 -12.40 -29.18 -19.86
N THR A 629 -12.20 -27.93 -19.47
CA THR A 629 -12.92 -27.32 -18.35
C THR A 629 -14.41 -27.23 -18.61
N LEU A 630 -14.82 -26.74 -19.79
CA LEU A 630 -16.23 -26.63 -20.16
C LEU A 630 -16.90 -28.01 -20.21
N ALA A 631 -16.25 -29.00 -20.81
CA ALA A 631 -16.76 -30.38 -20.84
C ALA A 631 -16.92 -31.00 -19.44
N ALA A 632 -16.05 -30.66 -18.49
CA ALA A 632 -16.14 -31.12 -17.11
C ALA A 632 -17.28 -30.46 -16.32
N HIS A 633 -17.67 -29.22 -16.67
CA HIS A 633 -18.76 -28.50 -15.99
C HIS A 633 -20.14 -28.72 -16.64
N SER A 634 -20.19 -28.90 -17.96
CA SER A 634 -21.41 -29.32 -18.66
C SER A 634 -21.08 -29.86 -20.06
N PRO A 635 -21.60 -31.03 -20.46
CA PRO A 635 -21.38 -31.60 -21.79
C PRO A 635 -22.02 -30.79 -22.94
N THR A 636 -22.80 -29.75 -22.62
CA THR A 636 -23.48 -28.87 -23.59
C THR A 636 -22.76 -27.54 -23.83
N LEU A 637 -21.75 -27.20 -23.01
CA LEU A 637 -20.98 -25.97 -23.20
C LEU A 637 -19.91 -26.21 -24.28
N MET A 638 -20.03 -25.50 -25.41
CA MET A 638 -19.03 -25.50 -26.47
C MET A 638 -18.40 -24.12 -26.65
N LEU A 639 -17.15 -24.10 -27.06
CA LEU A 639 -16.44 -22.89 -27.46
C LEU A 639 -16.99 -22.45 -28.82
N GLU A 640 -17.70 -21.32 -28.88
CA GLU A 640 -18.09 -20.71 -30.15
C GLU A 640 -16.82 -20.31 -30.91
N LYS A 641 -16.75 -20.61 -32.21
CA LYS A 641 -15.55 -20.37 -33.03
C LYS A 641 -15.13 -18.89 -32.96
N GLY A 642 -14.01 -18.61 -32.30
CA GLY A 642 -13.45 -17.26 -32.18
C GLY A 642 -12.24 -17.23 -31.23
N ARG A 643 -11.35 -16.24 -31.43
CA ARG A 643 -10.15 -16.02 -30.58
C ARG A 643 -10.57 -15.73 -29.15
N PHE A 644 -9.89 -16.38 -28.19
CA PHE A 644 -10.14 -16.15 -26.78
C PHE A 644 -9.63 -14.76 -26.34
N PRO A 645 -10.42 -13.97 -25.59
CA PRO A 645 -11.86 -14.09 -25.37
C PRO A 645 -12.66 -12.96 -26.06
N ILE A 646 -13.91 -13.33 -26.38
CA ILE A 646 -14.99 -12.48 -26.90
C ILE A 646 -15.56 -11.60 -25.78
#